data_AF-A0A381U582-F1
#
_entry.id   AF-A0A381U582-F1
#
_cell.length_a   1.000
_cell.length_b   1.000
_cell.length_c   1.000
_cell.angle_alpha   90.00
_cell.angle_beta   90.00
_cell.angle_gamma   90.00
#
_symmetry.space_group_name_H-M   'P 1'
#
loop_
_entity.id
_entity.type
_entity.pdbx_description
1 polymer ?
#
loop_
_entity_poly.entity_id
_entity_poly.type
_entity_poly.pdbx_seq_one_letter_code
_entity_poly.pdbx_strand_id
1 'polypeptide(L)'
;MKYTITTLFFIGLTCLYAQDMTIQEARGQLGNTVTTSGIVTTPNLASSGQSDFAIQDETAAIIIYNGDFDAGLSLGDLVSVTGEILNYNGKLEIVPSAETDVIVETQGNELPSFQHMTLSGLLTIPESFESELVQIFGVEIIDGDWPEPGNNQNLTISDDGGITTLTIRVDRHSDVDDGPAPEGIFNLKGFISQYDYTEPQDEGYQIIPRFQTDIEESNEDILPIYEVRNTQEGETVTTAGFVTTPNYGTAGSSTEHGLQDATAGVLIYNYSFDAGLSVGDYIQVTGEIDIYNGKTEIVPADESGITVISSGNVIPASQTVSIAEMLVSPESFESEIVTVQTATIVDGDWPSEGNNSNLTITDISDSTMTMRVDKDTDVDEGPEPQGTFNLTGLVGQYDSSEPADEGYQVLPRYYADIEVLGDVAPNISNLMHSPDAPTPDDEVAVSAQVIDDGELEVSLYYQIDEGNYVSNDMVLGEADTYSGTVPSQSDGVTVHYYINADDGVNETVNSDTLFYIVHSPESLTSINDVQTNPELEGQVVTIGGVVTAEFWGGSSNRNFYVQDAEEEYSGVVVFNYDGWDQFGFDTPLGETVYSLAEGDSVVLTGEVVEYYGKTEITNVTGVTVHGPAVHPFEPLDVTVNQIMTDGTESEAYEGMLVRISNVLVDEEDLGNGEWSVTDGINSVRVDDNWDYYYWPEEDAELISITGVLDYTYSNFKIQPRLARDVEEAGDVRLQRVQQVLYSDLIKAGEDSESDMSYMLEDTVTISGIVTMPTGLSYAGDGVKFIFADPHGGPWSGILSYDPDSSAFPNLVEGDFIRVTGLIYEYSTGGSNMTELFVTQPVEILGSDAVPPEPTVSSGDLRWPTEAEQWGTVMIKVENAVITANDFPYDLFAMDDGSGSILVDDDSDSIEFYFDEVGPPPVGTVIESARGWVYHHFGSYSDSTTYKLCPLYVSDLVYEIQEGISVSHIAGWNLVSFPFEGVDNSYNVVFPDATSGTLYEFSGTYVNATDLEPGNGYWLNFSDGGSNLLTGDPISSLTISLSAGWNLFSGISTTVSIDEIDDINSIIVPGTVYGFDGTYQNTSVLEPGKGYWVNAYEAGEIVVSGGRSARVRPNPTDYSEGANVLTFDQQSIFFGVDIPEEEKIRYELPPLPPEGAQDFRCADGSKLAKEGGHIS
;
A
#
# COMPACT_ATOMS: atom_id res chain seq x y z
N MET A 1 -44.54 -0.08 -19.88
CA MET A 1 -45.98 -0.43 -19.83
C MET A 1 -46.28 -0.85 -18.39
N LYS A 2 -47.38 -0.37 -17.78
CA LYS A 2 -47.66 -0.43 -16.32
C LYS A 2 -47.68 -1.86 -15.74
N TYR A 3 -47.02 -2.06 -14.59
CA TYR A 3 -47.41 -3.10 -13.63
C TYR A 3 -47.79 -2.48 -12.28
N THR A 4 -48.88 -3.00 -11.72
CA THR A 4 -49.64 -2.44 -10.60
C THR A 4 -49.29 -3.23 -9.34
N ILE A 5 -48.77 -2.53 -8.32
CA ILE A 5 -48.54 -3.07 -6.98
C ILE A 5 -49.89 -3.33 -6.32
N THR A 6 -50.12 -4.57 -5.89
CA THR A 6 -51.22 -4.93 -4.98
C THR A 6 -50.61 -5.44 -3.68
N THR A 7 -50.66 -4.62 -2.64
CA THR A 7 -50.26 -4.95 -1.27
C THR A 7 -51.30 -5.88 -0.64
N LEU A 8 -50.87 -7.03 -0.11
CA LEU A 8 -51.64 -7.82 0.85
C LEU A 8 -50.80 -8.06 2.11
N PHE A 9 -51.29 -7.57 3.24
CA PHE A 9 -50.73 -7.78 4.58
C PHE A 9 -51.14 -9.16 5.11
N PHE A 10 -50.18 -9.99 5.50
CA PHE A 10 -50.38 -11.10 6.44
C PHE A 10 -49.29 -11.04 7.52
N ILE A 11 -49.71 -10.91 8.78
CA ILE A 11 -48.85 -10.95 9.95
C ILE A 11 -48.72 -12.41 10.39
N GLY A 12 -47.49 -12.92 10.45
CA GLY A 12 -47.15 -14.21 11.03
C GLY A 12 -45.66 -14.52 10.86
N LEU A 13 -44.87 -14.30 11.92
CA LEU A 13 -43.47 -14.73 12.13
C LEU A 13 -42.62 -14.89 10.86
N THR A 14 -41.91 -13.84 10.46
CA THR A 14 -40.74 -13.97 9.59
C THR A 14 -39.51 -14.25 10.46
N CYS A 15 -39.06 -15.49 10.46
CA CYS A 15 -37.64 -15.78 10.66
C CYS A 15 -36.92 -15.08 9.51
N LEU A 16 -35.91 -14.26 9.80
CA LEU A 16 -34.98 -13.79 8.77
C LEU A 16 -34.35 -15.07 8.17
N TYR A 17 -34.70 -15.42 6.94
CA TYR A 17 -33.82 -16.26 6.13
C TYR A 17 -32.71 -15.32 5.67
N ALA A 18 -31.47 -15.59 6.07
CA ALA A 18 -30.33 -15.11 5.31
C ALA A 18 -30.54 -15.61 3.87
N GLN A 19 -30.25 -14.79 2.86
CA GLN A 19 -30.14 -15.33 1.51
C GLN A 19 -28.94 -16.29 1.50
N ASP A 20 -29.14 -17.50 0.99
CA ASP A 20 -28.04 -18.41 0.72
C ASP A 20 -27.11 -17.75 -0.29
N MET A 21 -25.81 -17.82 0.00
CA MET A 21 -24.73 -17.35 -0.87
C MET A 21 -24.51 -18.35 -2.01
N THR A 22 -24.14 -17.88 -3.20
CA THR A 22 -23.77 -18.77 -4.32
C THR A 22 -22.48 -19.53 -4.00
N ILE A 23 -22.23 -20.66 -4.66
CA ILE A 23 -21.02 -21.45 -4.39
C ILE A 23 -19.77 -20.63 -4.76
N GLN A 24 -19.78 -19.88 -5.86
CA GLN A 24 -18.65 -19.01 -6.24
C GLN A 24 -18.29 -17.99 -5.15
N GLU A 25 -19.30 -17.31 -4.58
CA GLU A 25 -19.09 -16.37 -3.47
C GLU A 25 -18.57 -17.11 -2.22
N ALA A 26 -19.07 -18.32 -1.95
CA ALA A 26 -18.60 -19.15 -0.84
C ALA A 26 -17.13 -19.58 -0.98
N ARG A 27 -16.67 -19.88 -2.21
CA ARG A 27 -15.26 -20.22 -2.50
C ARG A 27 -14.30 -19.09 -2.08
N GLY A 28 -14.74 -17.83 -2.14
CA GLY A 28 -13.96 -16.66 -1.69
C GLY A 28 -13.95 -16.40 -0.18
N GLN A 29 -14.42 -17.33 0.64
CA GLN A 29 -14.61 -17.14 2.10
C GLN A 29 -13.76 -18.11 2.94
N LEU A 30 -12.51 -18.35 2.52
CA LEU A 30 -11.59 -19.26 3.21
C LEU A 30 -11.47 -18.93 4.72
N GLY A 31 -11.63 -19.94 5.57
CA GLY A 31 -11.63 -19.84 7.03
C GLY A 31 -12.95 -19.38 7.66
N ASN A 32 -13.95 -18.97 6.87
CA ASN A 32 -15.25 -18.52 7.37
C ASN A 32 -16.30 -19.64 7.33
N THR A 33 -17.25 -19.59 8.27
CA THR A 33 -18.47 -20.42 8.22
C THR A 33 -19.50 -19.77 7.30
N VAL A 34 -19.89 -20.50 6.25
CA VAL A 34 -20.82 -20.03 5.21
C VAL A 34 -22.06 -20.89 5.18
N THR A 35 -23.12 -20.42 4.50
CA THR A 35 -24.27 -21.25 4.11
C THR A 35 -24.50 -21.09 2.62
N THR A 36 -24.42 -22.20 1.89
CA THR A 36 -24.62 -22.25 0.44
C THR A 36 -25.45 -23.47 0.06
N SER A 37 -26.00 -23.46 -1.16
CA SER A 37 -26.90 -24.50 -1.65
C SER A 37 -26.49 -24.99 -3.03
N GLY A 38 -26.47 -26.31 -3.24
CA GLY A 38 -26.08 -26.91 -4.52
C GLY A 38 -26.63 -28.32 -4.72
N ILE A 39 -26.59 -28.80 -5.97
CA ILE A 39 -27.02 -30.15 -6.33
C ILE A 39 -25.85 -31.11 -6.11
N VAL A 40 -26.08 -32.21 -5.40
CA VAL A 40 -25.07 -33.27 -5.19
C VAL A 40 -24.74 -33.97 -6.51
N THR A 41 -23.50 -33.86 -6.96
CA THR A 41 -23.04 -34.33 -8.27
C THR A 41 -22.18 -35.59 -8.22
N THR A 42 -21.68 -35.98 -7.05
CA THR A 42 -20.82 -37.16 -6.86
C THR A 42 -21.42 -38.16 -5.86
N PRO A 43 -21.04 -39.46 -5.93
CA PRO A 43 -21.28 -40.39 -4.84
C PRO A 43 -20.40 -40.03 -3.63
N ASN A 44 -20.66 -40.64 -2.48
CA ASN A 44 -19.78 -40.49 -1.31
C ASN A 44 -18.44 -41.19 -1.59
N LEU A 45 -17.36 -40.42 -1.74
CA LEU A 45 -16.01 -40.94 -1.99
C LEU A 45 -15.19 -41.15 -0.70
N ALA A 46 -15.82 -40.99 0.47
CA ALA A 46 -15.18 -41.18 1.76
C ALA A 46 -15.25 -42.64 2.29
N SER A 47 -14.55 -42.90 3.39
CA SER A 47 -14.68 -44.16 4.11
C SER A 47 -16.04 -44.28 4.82
N SER A 48 -16.49 -45.51 5.11
CA SER A 48 -17.78 -45.75 5.76
C SER A 48 -17.94 -44.94 7.06
N GLY A 49 -18.97 -44.09 7.12
CA GLY A 49 -19.27 -43.21 8.24
C GLY A 49 -18.71 -41.79 8.13
N GLN A 50 -18.20 -41.40 6.96
CA GLN A 50 -17.68 -40.06 6.63
C GLN A 50 -18.41 -39.50 5.41
N SER A 51 -18.19 -38.23 5.07
CA SER A 51 -18.77 -37.55 3.91
C SER A 51 -17.66 -36.97 3.01
N ASP A 52 -17.74 -37.21 1.71
CA ASP A 52 -16.98 -36.53 0.64
C ASP A 52 -17.89 -36.48 -0.60
N PHE A 53 -18.63 -35.38 -0.75
CA PHE A 53 -19.61 -35.16 -1.82
C PHE A 53 -19.36 -33.81 -2.48
N ALA A 54 -19.35 -33.71 -3.81
CA ALA A 54 -19.38 -32.43 -4.48
C ALA A 54 -20.82 -31.93 -4.62
N ILE A 55 -21.00 -30.64 -4.41
CA ILE A 55 -22.23 -29.92 -4.76
C ILE A 55 -21.91 -28.85 -5.78
N GLN A 56 -22.86 -28.61 -6.69
CA GLN A 56 -22.69 -27.63 -7.78
C GLN A 56 -23.99 -26.83 -7.97
N ASP A 57 -23.86 -25.53 -8.18
CA ASP A 57 -24.94 -24.61 -8.54
C ASP A 57 -24.71 -24.04 -9.96
N GLU A 58 -25.35 -22.92 -10.31
CA GLU A 58 -25.16 -22.28 -11.62
C GLU A 58 -23.85 -21.47 -11.72
N THR A 59 -23.12 -21.28 -10.60
CA THR A 59 -21.93 -20.41 -10.55
C THR A 59 -20.62 -21.16 -10.31
N ALA A 60 -20.62 -22.21 -9.48
CA ALA A 60 -19.42 -23.02 -9.21
C ALA A 60 -19.76 -24.37 -8.53
N ALA A 61 -18.73 -25.12 -8.16
CA ALA A 61 -18.83 -26.32 -7.35
C ALA A 61 -17.89 -26.29 -6.13
N ILE A 62 -18.22 -27.07 -5.11
CA ILE A 62 -17.40 -27.25 -3.91
C ILE A 62 -17.64 -28.61 -3.27
N ILE A 63 -16.62 -29.15 -2.59
CA ILE A 63 -16.72 -30.41 -1.85
C ILE A 63 -17.27 -30.18 -0.44
N ILE A 64 -18.24 -30.99 -0.04
CA ILE A 64 -18.64 -31.20 1.36
C ILE A 64 -17.80 -32.32 1.94
N TYR A 65 -16.94 -31.98 2.91
CA TYR A 65 -16.14 -32.97 3.63
C TYR A 65 -16.51 -33.03 5.11
N ASN A 66 -16.70 -34.24 5.64
CA ASN A 66 -16.80 -34.44 7.09
C ASN A 66 -16.25 -35.80 7.52
N GLY A 67 -15.30 -35.79 8.47
CA GLY A 67 -14.63 -37.00 8.97
C GLY A 67 -15.37 -37.78 10.08
N ASP A 68 -16.46 -37.24 10.63
CA ASP A 68 -17.15 -37.73 11.83
C ASP A 68 -18.53 -38.33 11.56
N PHE A 69 -19.19 -37.99 10.46
CA PHE A 69 -20.47 -38.57 10.06
C PHE A 69 -20.66 -38.65 8.53
N ASP A 70 -21.56 -39.54 8.12
CA ASP A 70 -22.07 -39.66 6.76
C ASP A 70 -23.37 -38.86 6.65
N ALA A 71 -23.38 -37.83 5.81
CA ALA A 71 -24.53 -36.96 5.58
C ALA A 71 -25.69 -37.69 4.87
N GLY A 72 -25.46 -38.90 4.33
CA GLY A 72 -26.51 -39.74 3.75
C GLY A 72 -27.14 -39.17 2.47
N LEU A 73 -26.38 -38.35 1.74
CA LEU A 73 -26.83 -37.67 0.51
C LEU A 73 -26.91 -38.63 -0.67
N SER A 74 -27.83 -38.36 -1.60
CA SER A 74 -27.96 -39.06 -2.87
C SER A 74 -27.70 -38.11 -4.04
N LEU A 75 -27.22 -38.64 -5.17
CA LEU A 75 -27.07 -37.88 -6.41
C LEU A 75 -28.38 -37.17 -6.79
N GLY A 76 -28.27 -35.90 -7.17
CA GLY A 76 -29.42 -35.07 -7.53
C GLY A 76 -30.20 -34.52 -6.33
N ASP A 77 -29.78 -34.77 -5.08
CA ASP A 77 -30.31 -34.04 -3.93
C ASP A 77 -29.85 -32.58 -4.02
N LEU A 78 -30.79 -31.63 -3.88
CA LEU A 78 -30.47 -30.23 -3.65
C LEU A 78 -30.30 -30.06 -2.15
N VAL A 79 -29.13 -29.62 -1.73
CA VAL A 79 -28.78 -29.50 -0.31
C VAL A 79 -28.37 -28.08 0.02
N SER A 80 -28.78 -27.60 1.18
CA SER A 80 -28.26 -26.40 1.84
C SER A 80 -27.27 -26.86 2.92
N VAL A 81 -26.06 -26.32 2.89
CA VAL A 81 -24.95 -26.73 3.77
C VAL A 81 -24.41 -25.51 4.49
N THR A 82 -24.35 -25.61 5.82
CA THR A 82 -23.64 -24.64 6.67
C THR A 82 -22.33 -25.27 7.17
N GLY A 83 -21.19 -24.64 6.91
CA GLY A 83 -19.88 -25.18 7.29
C GLY A 83 -18.74 -24.19 7.08
N GLU A 84 -17.58 -24.49 7.66
CA GLU A 84 -16.35 -23.71 7.48
C GLU A 84 -15.70 -24.04 6.14
N ILE A 85 -15.30 -23.03 5.37
CA ILE A 85 -14.52 -23.23 4.15
C ILE A 85 -13.05 -23.43 4.52
N LEU A 86 -12.48 -24.57 4.15
CA LEU A 86 -11.09 -24.92 4.39
C LEU A 86 -10.40 -25.26 3.07
N ASN A 87 -9.10 -25.00 3.01
CA ASN A 87 -8.24 -25.55 1.98
C ASN A 87 -7.44 -26.70 2.57
N TYR A 88 -7.56 -27.89 1.98
CA TYR A 88 -6.86 -29.10 2.38
C TYR A 88 -5.94 -29.61 1.27
N ASN A 89 -4.69 -29.10 1.24
CA ASN A 89 -3.67 -29.42 0.24
C ASN A 89 -4.18 -29.09 -1.19
N GLY A 90 -4.54 -27.83 -1.41
CA GLY A 90 -5.16 -27.33 -2.63
C GLY A 90 -6.67 -27.56 -2.70
N LYS A 91 -7.19 -28.65 -2.10
CA LYS A 91 -8.62 -28.98 -2.21
C LYS A 91 -9.47 -28.05 -1.35
N LEU A 92 -10.32 -27.23 -1.96
CA LEU A 92 -11.27 -26.37 -1.28
C LEU A 92 -12.53 -27.14 -0.87
N GLU A 93 -12.84 -27.12 0.43
CA GLU A 93 -13.94 -27.91 1.01
C GLU A 93 -14.77 -27.11 2.03
N ILE A 94 -16.08 -27.34 2.04
CA ILE A 94 -16.99 -26.91 3.11
C ILE A 94 -17.11 -28.03 4.14
N VAL A 95 -16.78 -27.70 5.39
CA VAL A 95 -16.76 -28.66 6.50
C VAL A 95 -17.91 -28.37 7.48
N PRO A 96 -19.06 -29.05 7.35
CA PRO A 96 -20.16 -28.91 8.30
C PRO A 96 -19.80 -29.48 9.67
N SER A 97 -20.27 -28.87 10.76
CA SER A 97 -19.91 -29.27 12.12
C SER A 97 -20.78 -30.41 12.67
N ALA A 98 -22.00 -30.57 12.14
CA ALA A 98 -22.95 -31.59 12.52
C ALA A 98 -23.85 -32.03 11.35
N GLU A 99 -24.43 -33.22 11.44
CA GLU A 99 -25.40 -33.74 10.44
C GLU A 99 -26.59 -32.80 10.23
N THR A 100 -26.95 -32.01 11.24
CA THR A 100 -28.04 -31.01 11.14
C THR A 100 -27.69 -29.79 10.31
N ASP A 101 -26.41 -29.58 9.99
CA ASP A 101 -25.93 -28.45 9.19
C ASP A 101 -25.99 -28.76 7.68
N VAL A 102 -26.37 -30.00 7.32
CA VAL A 102 -26.64 -30.43 5.95
C VAL A 102 -28.14 -30.71 5.81
N ILE A 103 -28.84 -29.89 5.03
CA ILE A 103 -30.29 -29.95 4.87
C ILE A 103 -30.64 -30.30 3.44
N VAL A 104 -31.23 -31.48 3.22
CA VAL A 104 -31.80 -31.86 1.92
C VAL A 104 -33.10 -31.07 1.69
N GLU A 105 -33.09 -30.19 0.70
CA GLU A 105 -34.24 -29.37 0.32
C GLU A 105 -35.22 -30.13 -0.59
N THR A 106 -34.68 -30.70 -1.66
CA THR A 106 -35.42 -31.51 -2.64
C THR A 106 -34.56 -32.69 -3.09
N GLN A 107 -35.22 -33.76 -3.55
CA GLN A 107 -34.56 -34.99 -3.98
C GLN A 107 -34.84 -35.29 -5.45
N GLY A 108 -33.87 -35.89 -6.14
CA GLY A 108 -34.03 -36.36 -7.52
C GLY A 108 -34.17 -35.22 -8.54
N ASN A 109 -33.44 -34.12 -8.33
CA ASN A 109 -33.27 -33.07 -9.32
C ASN A 109 -32.41 -33.58 -10.49
N GLU A 110 -32.53 -32.94 -11.65
CA GLU A 110 -31.63 -33.20 -12.77
C GLU A 110 -30.22 -32.74 -12.41
N LEU A 111 -29.20 -33.50 -12.82
CA LEU A 111 -27.81 -33.12 -12.59
C LEU A 111 -27.42 -31.93 -13.49
N PRO A 112 -26.48 -31.08 -13.04
CA PRO A 112 -25.80 -30.13 -13.92
C PRO A 112 -25.23 -30.84 -15.16
N SER A 113 -25.21 -30.11 -16.27
CA SER A 113 -24.56 -30.62 -17.49
C SER A 113 -23.05 -30.58 -17.30
N PHE A 114 -22.34 -31.49 -17.97
CA PHE A 114 -20.88 -31.42 -17.98
C PHE A 114 -20.40 -30.23 -18.80
N GLN A 115 -19.38 -29.56 -18.30
CA GLN A 115 -18.61 -28.63 -19.09
C GLN A 115 -17.69 -29.41 -20.03
N HIS A 116 -17.79 -29.13 -21.33
CA HIS A 116 -16.90 -29.76 -22.31
C HIS A 116 -15.63 -28.93 -22.41
N MET A 117 -14.46 -29.56 -22.44
CA MET A 117 -13.19 -28.85 -22.64
C MET A 117 -12.09 -29.80 -23.14
N THR A 118 -10.96 -29.24 -23.56
CA THR A 118 -9.69 -29.98 -23.73
C THR A 118 -8.87 -29.90 -22.44
N LEU A 119 -7.86 -30.76 -22.28
CA LEU A 119 -6.92 -30.65 -21.17
C LEU A 119 -6.16 -29.31 -21.21
N SER A 120 -5.79 -28.84 -22.40
CA SER A 120 -5.12 -27.54 -22.55
C SER A 120 -6.02 -26.38 -22.12
N GLY A 121 -7.31 -26.40 -22.49
CA GLY A 121 -8.28 -25.40 -22.06
C GLY A 121 -8.49 -25.42 -20.55
N LEU A 122 -8.62 -26.60 -19.94
CA LEU A 122 -8.73 -26.76 -18.48
C LEU A 122 -7.56 -26.12 -17.74
N LEU A 123 -6.34 -26.37 -18.21
CA LEU A 123 -5.11 -25.93 -17.55
C LEU A 123 -4.84 -24.42 -17.67
N THR A 124 -5.65 -23.66 -18.43
CA THR A 124 -5.53 -22.19 -18.45
C THR A 124 -6.10 -21.54 -17.19
N ILE A 125 -7.14 -22.14 -16.59
CA ILE A 125 -7.82 -21.65 -15.38
C ILE A 125 -8.35 -22.83 -14.52
N PRO A 126 -7.48 -23.79 -14.14
CA PRO A 126 -7.92 -25.07 -13.55
C PRO A 126 -8.65 -24.91 -12.22
N GLU A 127 -8.29 -23.89 -11.43
CA GLU A 127 -8.91 -23.56 -10.14
C GLU A 127 -10.40 -23.21 -10.28
N SER A 128 -10.79 -22.59 -11.40
CA SER A 128 -12.19 -22.19 -11.63
C SER A 128 -13.13 -23.39 -11.79
N PHE A 129 -12.58 -24.56 -12.13
CA PHE A 129 -13.34 -25.79 -12.36
C PHE A 129 -13.27 -26.78 -11.22
N GLU A 130 -12.59 -26.43 -10.13
CA GLU A 130 -12.43 -27.32 -9.00
C GLU A 130 -13.80 -27.76 -8.45
N SER A 131 -13.97 -29.07 -8.26
CA SER A 131 -15.22 -29.77 -7.92
C SER A 131 -16.30 -29.82 -9.01
N GLU A 132 -16.13 -29.11 -10.13
CA GLU A 132 -17.12 -29.02 -11.21
C GLU A 132 -17.10 -30.25 -12.11
N LEU A 133 -18.29 -30.63 -12.62
CA LEU A 133 -18.44 -31.70 -13.60
C LEU A 133 -17.87 -31.33 -14.97
N VAL A 134 -16.85 -32.06 -15.42
CA VAL A 134 -16.21 -31.89 -16.72
C VAL A 134 -16.29 -33.13 -17.60
N GLN A 135 -16.22 -32.92 -18.91
CA GLN A 135 -16.07 -33.97 -19.91
C GLN A 135 -14.97 -33.62 -20.92
N ILE A 136 -13.97 -34.51 -21.01
CA ILE A 136 -12.87 -34.45 -21.96
C ILE A 136 -13.06 -35.55 -23.02
N PHE A 137 -12.90 -35.21 -24.29
CA PHE A 137 -13.03 -36.15 -25.40
C PHE A 137 -11.66 -36.65 -25.85
N GLY A 138 -11.61 -37.86 -26.38
CA GLY A 138 -10.40 -38.33 -27.07
C GLY A 138 -9.19 -38.58 -26.16
N VAL A 139 -9.42 -38.91 -24.89
CA VAL A 139 -8.37 -39.15 -23.89
C VAL A 139 -7.70 -40.51 -24.07
N GLU A 140 -6.39 -40.58 -23.91
CA GLU A 140 -5.62 -41.81 -23.74
C GLU A 140 -4.83 -41.82 -22.42
N ILE A 141 -4.56 -43.01 -21.90
CA ILE A 141 -3.64 -43.20 -20.75
C ILE A 141 -2.23 -43.36 -21.30
N ILE A 142 -1.34 -42.44 -20.94
CA ILE A 142 0.06 -42.43 -21.42
C ILE A 142 1.05 -43.00 -20.40
N ASP A 143 0.71 -42.96 -19.09
CA ASP A 143 1.51 -43.58 -18.03
C ASP A 143 0.66 -44.11 -16.86
N GLY A 144 1.13 -45.21 -16.25
CA GLY A 144 0.48 -45.89 -15.12
C GLY A 144 -0.33 -47.15 -15.49
N ASP A 145 -0.59 -48.00 -14.48
CA ASP A 145 -1.37 -49.23 -14.60
C ASP A 145 -2.73 -49.08 -13.88
N TRP A 146 -3.82 -49.52 -14.51
CA TRP A 146 -5.16 -49.52 -13.91
C TRP A 146 -5.17 -50.23 -12.54
N PRO A 147 -5.88 -49.71 -11.51
CA PRO A 147 -5.84 -50.29 -10.17
C PRO A 147 -6.42 -51.70 -10.12
N GLU A 148 -5.93 -52.48 -9.14
CA GLU A 148 -6.67 -53.63 -8.64
C GLU A 148 -7.80 -53.16 -7.70
N PRO A 149 -8.97 -53.84 -7.70
CA PRO A 149 -10.09 -53.59 -6.79
C PRO A 149 -9.71 -53.22 -5.36
N GLY A 150 -10.21 -52.08 -4.87
CA GLY A 150 -10.02 -51.54 -3.54
C GLY A 150 -8.77 -50.66 -3.36
N ASN A 151 -8.11 -50.24 -4.44
CA ASN A 151 -6.91 -49.38 -4.38
C ASN A 151 -7.12 -48.06 -5.15
N ASN A 152 -6.57 -46.99 -4.59
CA ASN A 152 -6.47 -45.71 -5.29
C ASN A 152 -5.32 -45.77 -6.29
N GLN A 153 -5.47 -45.13 -7.44
CA GLN A 153 -4.41 -45.04 -8.45
C GLN A 153 -4.45 -43.71 -9.19
N ASN A 154 -3.27 -43.13 -9.41
CA ASN A 154 -3.09 -41.98 -10.30
C ASN A 154 -2.51 -42.51 -11.62
N LEU A 155 -3.09 -42.09 -12.72
CA LEU A 155 -2.61 -42.38 -14.08
C LEU A 155 -2.44 -41.05 -14.81
N THR A 156 -1.47 -40.98 -15.70
CA THR A 156 -1.28 -39.81 -16.55
C THR A 156 -2.06 -40.00 -17.85
N ILE A 157 -2.86 -39.00 -18.19
CA ILE A 157 -3.68 -38.98 -19.39
C ILE A 157 -3.29 -37.81 -20.31
N SER A 158 -3.62 -37.93 -21.59
CA SER A 158 -3.48 -36.87 -22.60
C SER A 158 -4.62 -36.97 -23.61
N ASP A 159 -5.03 -35.84 -24.20
CA ASP A 159 -5.99 -35.75 -25.31
C ASP A 159 -5.36 -35.29 -26.64
N ASP A 160 -4.06 -34.96 -26.63
CA ASP A 160 -3.32 -34.36 -27.76
C ASP A 160 -2.03 -35.14 -28.12
N GLY A 161 -1.97 -36.43 -27.78
CA GLY A 161 -0.84 -37.31 -28.09
C GLY A 161 0.38 -37.12 -27.19
N GLY A 162 0.17 -36.58 -25.99
CA GLY A 162 1.15 -36.47 -24.91
C GLY A 162 1.80 -35.10 -24.78
N ILE A 163 1.29 -34.07 -25.46
CA ILE A 163 1.79 -32.69 -25.35
C ILE A 163 1.27 -32.07 -24.05
N THR A 164 -0.05 -32.14 -23.85
CA THR A 164 -0.73 -31.77 -22.62
C THR A 164 -1.07 -33.02 -21.83
N THR A 165 -0.75 -33.00 -20.53
CA THR A 165 -0.98 -34.14 -19.66
C THR A 165 -1.64 -33.73 -18.36
N LEU A 166 -2.53 -34.58 -17.84
CA LEU A 166 -3.18 -34.41 -16.54
C LEU A 166 -3.23 -35.74 -15.79
N THR A 167 -3.46 -35.69 -14.47
CA THR A 167 -3.74 -36.89 -13.69
C THR A 167 -5.23 -37.26 -13.77
N ILE A 168 -5.52 -38.53 -14.05
CA ILE A 168 -6.80 -39.14 -13.67
C ILE A 168 -6.61 -39.92 -12.37
N ARG A 169 -7.50 -39.69 -11.39
CA ARG A 169 -7.48 -40.34 -10.09
C ARG A 169 -8.62 -41.35 -10.00
N VAL A 170 -8.28 -42.64 -10.05
CA VAL A 170 -9.24 -43.70 -9.78
C VAL A 170 -9.33 -43.90 -8.26
N ASP A 171 -10.49 -43.58 -7.68
CA ASP A 171 -10.74 -43.71 -6.25
C ASP A 171 -11.30 -45.08 -5.88
N ARG A 172 -10.74 -45.69 -4.82
CA ARG A 172 -11.08 -47.02 -4.29
C ARG A 172 -12.50 -47.15 -3.72
N HIS A 173 -13.21 -46.04 -3.54
CA HIS A 173 -14.59 -46.03 -3.05
C HIS A 173 -15.61 -45.81 -4.18
N SER A 174 -15.15 -45.62 -5.41
CA SER A 174 -16.00 -45.60 -6.61
C SER A 174 -16.21 -47.02 -7.18
N ASP A 175 -17.08 -47.20 -8.17
CA ASP A 175 -17.17 -48.48 -8.92
C ASP A 175 -16.21 -48.55 -10.12
N VAL A 176 -15.35 -47.53 -10.28
CA VAL A 176 -14.36 -47.41 -11.36
C VAL A 176 -13.16 -48.34 -11.11
N ASP A 177 -12.75 -48.51 -9.84
CA ASP A 177 -11.62 -49.38 -9.47
C ASP A 177 -11.93 -50.89 -9.65
N ASP A 178 -13.21 -51.25 -9.58
CA ASP A 178 -13.75 -52.58 -9.86
C ASP A 178 -14.03 -52.81 -11.36
N GLY A 179 -14.00 -51.74 -12.16
CA GLY A 179 -14.35 -51.74 -13.59
C GLY A 179 -13.18 -52.07 -14.53
N PRO A 180 -13.47 -52.38 -15.80
CA PRO A 180 -12.41 -52.64 -16.78
C PRO A 180 -11.66 -51.35 -17.14
N ALA A 181 -10.34 -51.46 -17.32
CA ALA A 181 -9.54 -50.40 -17.93
C ALA A 181 -10.06 -50.08 -19.35
N PRO A 182 -10.08 -48.81 -19.77
CA PRO A 182 -10.39 -48.46 -21.15
C PRO A 182 -9.34 -49.04 -22.10
N GLU A 183 -9.78 -49.49 -23.28
CA GLU A 183 -8.88 -49.93 -24.36
C GLU A 183 -8.74 -48.80 -25.38
N GLY A 184 -7.54 -48.24 -25.55
CA GLY A 184 -7.29 -47.17 -26.51
C GLY A 184 -7.84 -45.80 -26.07
N ILE A 185 -8.34 -45.02 -27.03
CA ILE A 185 -8.87 -43.67 -26.82
C ILE A 185 -10.32 -43.73 -26.33
N PHE A 186 -10.64 -42.96 -25.29
CA PHE A 186 -11.97 -42.92 -24.66
C PHE A 186 -12.38 -41.48 -24.30
N ASN A 187 -13.67 -41.26 -24.06
CA ASN A 187 -14.18 -40.01 -23.50
C ASN A 187 -14.26 -40.14 -21.99
N LEU A 188 -13.76 -39.13 -21.28
CA LEU A 188 -13.68 -39.10 -19.82
C LEU A 188 -14.63 -38.05 -19.26
N LYS A 189 -15.53 -38.50 -18.39
CA LYS A 189 -16.34 -37.65 -17.52
C LYS A 189 -15.81 -37.72 -16.10
N GLY A 190 -16.01 -36.67 -15.33
CA GLY A 190 -15.62 -36.66 -13.92
C GLY A 190 -15.85 -35.30 -13.29
N PHE A 191 -15.19 -35.07 -12.17
CA PHE A 191 -15.05 -33.73 -11.61
C PHE A 191 -13.59 -33.39 -11.36
N ILE A 192 -13.25 -32.11 -11.37
CA ILE A 192 -11.89 -31.66 -11.07
C ILE A 192 -11.67 -31.70 -9.55
N SER A 193 -10.49 -32.11 -9.15
CA SER A 193 -10.01 -32.00 -7.76
C SER A 193 -8.56 -31.54 -7.81
N GLN A 194 -8.10 -30.90 -6.75
CA GLN A 194 -6.69 -30.61 -6.55
C GLN A 194 -6.11 -31.48 -5.44
N TYR A 195 -4.81 -31.76 -5.54
CA TYR A 195 -4.05 -32.36 -4.44
C TYR A 195 -2.57 -31.96 -4.49
N ASP A 196 -2.26 -30.83 -3.86
CA ASP A 196 -0.91 -30.27 -3.76
C ASP A 196 -0.56 -29.90 -2.32
N TYR A 197 0.59 -30.38 -1.86
CA TYR A 197 1.08 -30.13 -0.49
C TYR A 197 2.09 -28.98 -0.40
N THR A 198 2.43 -28.38 -1.54
CA THR A 198 3.45 -27.35 -1.68
C THR A 198 2.76 -26.00 -1.74
N GLU A 199 3.29 -24.99 -1.05
CA GLU A 199 2.75 -23.62 -1.12
C GLU A 199 3.54 -22.79 -2.16
N PRO A 200 2.88 -21.99 -3.01
CA PRO A 200 1.42 -21.91 -3.16
C PRO A 200 0.85 -23.20 -3.76
N GLN A 201 -0.35 -23.60 -3.32
CA GLN A 201 -1.02 -24.83 -3.78
C GLN A 201 -1.71 -24.57 -5.11
N ASP A 202 -0.95 -24.43 -6.20
CA ASP A 202 -1.42 -24.08 -7.54
C ASP A 202 -1.14 -25.17 -8.59
N GLU A 203 -0.59 -26.31 -8.19
CA GLU A 203 -0.39 -27.48 -9.03
C GLU A 203 -1.30 -28.66 -8.60
N GLY A 204 -1.06 -29.87 -9.13
CA GLY A 204 -1.68 -31.09 -8.60
C GLY A 204 -3.15 -31.33 -8.98
N TYR A 205 -3.70 -30.63 -9.98
CA TYR A 205 -5.05 -30.88 -10.49
C TYR A 205 -5.20 -32.28 -11.09
N GLN A 206 -6.37 -32.87 -10.89
CA GLN A 206 -6.72 -34.22 -11.30
C GLN A 206 -8.21 -34.33 -11.64
N ILE A 207 -8.55 -35.22 -12.58
CA ILE A 207 -9.94 -35.60 -12.86
C ILE A 207 -10.28 -36.87 -12.09
N ILE A 208 -11.39 -36.85 -11.35
CA ILE A 208 -11.92 -38.02 -10.65
C ILE A 208 -13.20 -38.50 -11.36
N PRO A 209 -13.18 -39.64 -12.09
CA PRO A 209 -14.40 -40.25 -12.60
C PRO A 209 -15.28 -40.72 -11.44
N ARG A 210 -16.58 -40.46 -11.53
CA ARG A 210 -17.52 -40.76 -10.44
C ARG A 210 -18.05 -42.18 -10.53
N PHE A 211 -18.22 -42.66 -11.76
CA PHE A 211 -18.73 -43.99 -12.08
C PHE A 211 -17.95 -44.64 -13.20
N GLN A 212 -17.97 -45.98 -13.30
CA GLN A 212 -17.41 -46.67 -14.47
C GLN A 212 -18.05 -46.21 -15.79
N THR A 213 -19.30 -45.76 -15.75
CA THR A 213 -20.00 -45.19 -16.93
C THR A 213 -19.50 -43.81 -17.33
N ASP A 214 -18.69 -43.14 -16.49
CA ASP A 214 -18.04 -41.89 -16.86
C ASP A 214 -16.84 -42.13 -17.80
N ILE A 215 -16.45 -43.40 -18.03
CA ILE A 215 -15.44 -43.80 -19.00
C ILE A 215 -16.16 -44.43 -20.19
N GLU A 216 -16.24 -43.69 -21.30
CA GLU A 216 -17.03 -44.07 -22.48
C GLU A 216 -16.10 -44.36 -23.66
N GLU A 217 -16.31 -45.48 -24.37
CA GLU A 217 -15.61 -45.72 -25.64
C GLU A 217 -15.86 -44.57 -26.62
N SER A 218 -14.81 -44.13 -27.32
CA SER A 218 -14.92 -43.10 -28.34
C SER A 218 -15.82 -43.57 -29.49
N ASN A 219 -16.60 -42.64 -30.04
CA ASN A 219 -17.47 -42.96 -31.17
C ASN A 219 -16.64 -42.91 -32.46
N GLU A 220 -16.31 -44.08 -33.02
CA GLU A 220 -15.53 -44.21 -34.27
C GLU A 220 -16.16 -43.47 -35.48
N ASP A 221 -17.46 -43.12 -35.44
CA ASP A 221 -18.12 -42.34 -36.49
C ASP A 221 -17.85 -40.82 -36.38
N ILE A 222 -17.27 -40.34 -35.27
CA ILE A 222 -16.87 -38.93 -35.05
C ILE A 222 -15.34 -38.88 -35.09
N LEU A 223 -14.78 -38.38 -36.19
CA LEU A 223 -13.33 -38.34 -36.40
C LEU A 223 -12.70 -37.19 -35.61
N PRO A 224 -11.53 -37.40 -34.96
CA PRO A 224 -10.69 -36.30 -34.49
C PRO A 224 -10.31 -35.37 -35.64
N ILE A 225 -10.15 -34.08 -35.36
CA ILE A 225 -9.90 -33.07 -36.40
C ILE A 225 -8.57 -33.35 -37.11
N TYR A 226 -7.56 -33.88 -36.42
CA TYR A 226 -6.33 -34.35 -37.08
C TYR A 226 -6.61 -35.37 -38.20
N GLU A 227 -7.53 -36.31 -38.02
CA GLU A 227 -7.90 -37.28 -39.06
C GLU A 227 -8.74 -36.65 -40.17
N VAL A 228 -9.61 -35.70 -39.82
CA VAL A 228 -10.38 -34.88 -40.78
C VAL A 228 -9.44 -34.19 -41.77
N ARG A 229 -8.37 -33.55 -41.27
CA ARG A 229 -7.38 -32.86 -42.11
C ARG A 229 -6.62 -33.79 -43.05
N ASN A 230 -6.52 -35.07 -42.70
CA ASN A 230 -5.88 -36.10 -43.51
C ASN A 230 -6.86 -36.85 -44.44
N THR A 231 -8.14 -36.46 -44.43
CA THR A 231 -9.18 -37.04 -45.29
C THR A 231 -9.12 -36.43 -46.70
N GLN A 232 -9.49 -37.22 -47.71
CA GLN A 232 -9.44 -36.77 -49.10
C GLN A 232 -10.54 -35.73 -49.40
N GLU A 233 -10.20 -34.67 -50.14
CA GLU A 233 -11.16 -33.72 -50.72
C GLU A 233 -12.34 -34.45 -51.40
N GLY A 234 -13.56 -33.97 -51.11
CA GLY A 234 -14.83 -34.49 -51.59
C GLY A 234 -15.44 -35.62 -50.76
N GLU A 235 -14.77 -36.09 -49.70
CA GLU A 235 -15.36 -37.05 -48.75
C GLU A 235 -16.20 -36.35 -47.68
N THR A 236 -17.28 -37.01 -47.24
CA THR A 236 -18.12 -36.51 -46.14
C THR A 236 -17.64 -37.08 -44.82
N VAL A 237 -17.34 -36.21 -43.86
CA VAL A 237 -16.92 -36.57 -42.51
C VAL A 237 -17.91 -36.06 -41.47
N THR A 238 -17.85 -36.65 -40.28
CA THR A 238 -18.46 -36.11 -39.07
C THR A 238 -17.34 -35.92 -38.05
N THR A 239 -17.28 -34.73 -37.44
CA THR A 239 -16.33 -34.40 -36.37
C THR A 239 -17.00 -33.54 -35.31
N ALA A 240 -16.34 -33.34 -34.18
CA ALA A 240 -16.79 -32.45 -33.12
C ALA A 240 -15.62 -31.67 -32.54
N GLY A 241 -15.86 -30.41 -32.15
CA GLY A 241 -14.83 -29.51 -31.65
C GLY A 241 -15.42 -28.22 -31.10
N PHE A 242 -14.55 -27.36 -30.59
CA PHE A 242 -14.88 -26.04 -30.06
C PHE A 242 -14.79 -25.00 -31.17
N VAL A 243 -15.80 -24.14 -31.26
CA VAL A 243 -15.74 -22.94 -32.08
C VAL A 243 -14.77 -21.95 -31.43
N THR A 244 -13.65 -21.66 -32.09
CA THR A 244 -12.56 -20.84 -31.54
C THR A 244 -12.55 -19.41 -32.03
N THR A 245 -13.33 -19.09 -33.07
CA THR A 245 -13.36 -17.76 -33.70
C THR A 245 -14.80 -17.23 -33.86
N PRO A 246 -14.98 -15.91 -33.95
CA PRO A 246 -16.23 -15.35 -34.46
C PRO A 246 -16.42 -15.75 -35.92
N ASN A 247 -17.58 -15.40 -36.46
CA ASN A 247 -17.91 -15.66 -37.85
C ASN A 247 -17.12 -14.71 -38.75
N TYR A 248 -16.08 -15.19 -39.43
CA TYR A 248 -15.37 -14.44 -40.48
C TYR A 248 -16.19 -14.31 -41.77
N GLY A 249 -17.34 -14.99 -41.85
CA GLY A 249 -18.33 -14.81 -42.89
C GLY A 249 -19.29 -13.67 -42.58
N THR A 250 -19.96 -13.16 -43.60
CA THR A 250 -20.96 -12.09 -43.41
C THR A 250 -22.16 -12.57 -42.58
N ALA A 251 -22.29 -12.01 -41.38
CA ALA A 251 -23.35 -12.31 -40.42
C ALA A 251 -24.76 -12.28 -41.04
N GLY A 252 -25.57 -13.29 -40.70
CA GLY A 252 -26.91 -13.52 -41.24
C GLY A 252 -26.94 -14.05 -42.68
N SER A 253 -25.80 -14.38 -43.29
CA SER A 253 -25.75 -14.87 -44.68
C SER A 253 -24.80 -16.04 -44.94
N SER A 254 -23.63 -16.09 -44.30
CA SER A 254 -22.64 -17.15 -44.48
C SER A 254 -22.01 -17.55 -43.14
N THR A 255 -21.38 -18.71 -43.11
CA THR A 255 -20.68 -19.31 -41.97
C THR A 255 -19.20 -19.44 -42.34
N GLU A 256 -18.29 -18.90 -41.54
CA GLU A 256 -16.84 -19.18 -41.58
C GLU A 256 -16.31 -19.11 -40.14
N HIS A 257 -16.05 -20.26 -39.51
CA HIS A 257 -15.53 -20.34 -38.14
C HIS A 257 -14.38 -21.33 -38.05
N GLY A 258 -13.39 -21.03 -37.21
CA GLY A 258 -12.43 -22.02 -36.73
C GLY A 258 -13.11 -23.01 -35.78
N LEU A 259 -12.88 -24.30 -36.02
CA LEU A 259 -13.28 -25.42 -35.18
C LEU A 259 -12.01 -26.15 -34.74
N GLN A 260 -11.82 -26.32 -33.44
CA GLN A 260 -10.62 -26.95 -32.91
C GLN A 260 -10.95 -27.98 -31.84
N ASP A 261 -10.26 -29.12 -31.88
CA ASP A 261 -10.23 -30.10 -30.80
C ASP A 261 -8.80 -30.19 -30.23
N ALA A 262 -8.54 -31.15 -29.34
CA ALA A 262 -7.21 -31.32 -28.78
C ALA A 262 -6.14 -31.74 -29.81
N THR A 263 -6.56 -32.21 -30.99
CA THR A 263 -5.67 -32.83 -31.98
C THR A 263 -5.30 -31.92 -33.14
N ALA A 264 -6.21 -31.05 -33.60
CA ALA A 264 -5.96 -30.06 -34.64
C ALA A 264 -7.12 -29.04 -34.78
N GLY A 265 -6.91 -28.02 -35.63
CA GLY A 265 -7.95 -27.09 -36.10
C GLY A 265 -8.43 -27.36 -37.52
N VAL A 266 -9.67 -26.95 -37.85
CA VAL A 266 -10.22 -26.94 -39.22
C VAL A 266 -11.26 -25.83 -39.36
N LEU A 267 -11.48 -25.31 -40.56
CA LEU A 267 -12.54 -24.33 -40.81
C LEU A 267 -13.89 -25.00 -41.08
N ILE A 268 -14.98 -24.39 -40.61
CA ILE A 268 -16.35 -24.69 -41.05
C ILE A 268 -16.79 -23.57 -41.99
N TYR A 269 -17.16 -23.92 -43.21
CA TYR A 269 -17.57 -22.95 -44.22
C TYR A 269 -18.93 -23.26 -44.85
N ASN A 270 -19.77 -22.23 -45.00
CA ASN A 270 -20.95 -22.30 -45.87
C ASN A 270 -21.39 -20.92 -46.37
N TYR A 271 -21.55 -20.76 -47.69
CA TYR A 271 -21.95 -19.47 -48.28
C TYR A 271 -23.47 -19.19 -48.27
N SER A 272 -24.31 -20.17 -47.94
CA SER A 272 -25.77 -20.12 -48.13
C SER A 272 -26.56 -19.87 -46.85
N PHE A 273 -25.94 -19.97 -45.68
CA PHE A 273 -26.54 -19.65 -44.40
C PHE A 273 -25.48 -19.29 -43.35
N ASP A 274 -25.91 -18.55 -42.34
CA ASP A 274 -25.18 -18.33 -41.10
C ASP A 274 -25.68 -19.34 -40.05
N ALA A 275 -24.76 -20.15 -39.51
CA ALA A 275 -25.04 -21.17 -38.51
C ALA A 275 -25.37 -20.61 -37.12
N GLY A 276 -25.12 -19.31 -36.87
CA GLY A 276 -25.42 -18.66 -35.59
C GLY A 276 -24.58 -19.18 -34.42
N LEU A 277 -23.35 -19.62 -34.71
CA LEU A 277 -22.42 -20.18 -33.73
C LEU A 277 -21.71 -19.06 -32.95
N SER A 278 -21.38 -19.34 -31.69
CA SER A 278 -20.63 -18.46 -30.81
C SER A 278 -19.30 -19.13 -30.42
N VAL A 279 -18.27 -18.32 -30.14
CA VAL A 279 -17.01 -18.82 -29.56
C VAL A 279 -17.30 -19.55 -28.25
N GLY A 280 -16.69 -20.71 -28.07
CA GLY A 280 -16.96 -21.60 -26.94
C GLY A 280 -18.14 -22.56 -27.15
N ASP A 281 -18.84 -22.54 -28.29
CA ASP A 281 -19.77 -23.61 -28.63
C ASP A 281 -19.00 -24.91 -28.92
N TYR A 282 -19.36 -26.00 -28.24
CA TYR A 282 -18.92 -27.34 -28.60
C TYR A 282 -19.95 -27.95 -29.53
N ILE A 283 -19.55 -28.23 -30.77
CA ILE A 283 -20.47 -28.64 -31.84
C ILE A 283 -20.05 -29.95 -32.47
N GLN A 284 -21.03 -30.69 -32.98
CA GLN A 284 -20.81 -31.76 -33.96
C GLN A 284 -21.20 -31.25 -35.35
N VAL A 285 -20.32 -31.44 -36.32
CA VAL A 285 -20.53 -31.02 -37.71
C VAL A 285 -20.37 -32.20 -38.66
N THR A 286 -21.24 -32.28 -39.66
CA THR A 286 -21.16 -33.23 -40.77
C THR A 286 -21.18 -32.49 -42.11
N GLY A 287 -20.13 -32.65 -42.90
CA GLY A 287 -19.95 -31.93 -44.15
C GLY A 287 -18.94 -32.58 -45.08
N GLU A 288 -18.88 -32.10 -46.32
CA GLU A 288 -17.88 -32.49 -47.32
C GLU A 288 -16.56 -31.74 -47.07
N ILE A 289 -15.43 -32.42 -47.17
CA ILE A 289 -14.10 -31.78 -47.14
C ILE A 289 -13.89 -31.03 -48.46
N ASP A 290 -13.58 -29.75 -48.39
CA ASP A 290 -13.18 -28.91 -49.51
C ASP A 290 -11.79 -28.29 -49.22
N ILE A 291 -11.07 -27.92 -50.29
CA ILE A 291 -9.80 -27.19 -50.17
C ILE A 291 -9.92 -25.90 -50.97
N TYR A 292 -9.97 -24.76 -50.28
CA TYR A 292 -10.16 -23.45 -50.89
C TYR A 292 -8.96 -22.53 -50.65
N ASN A 293 -8.20 -22.25 -51.71
CA ASN A 293 -6.97 -21.45 -51.65
C ASN A 293 -5.99 -21.96 -50.56
N GLY A 294 -5.80 -23.27 -50.52
CA GLY A 294 -4.95 -23.94 -49.54
C GLY A 294 -5.63 -24.28 -48.22
N LYS A 295 -6.73 -23.60 -47.86
CA LYS A 295 -7.47 -23.87 -46.63
C LYS A 295 -8.23 -25.19 -46.66
N THR A 296 -8.08 -26.02 -45.63
CA THR A 296 -8.93 -27.20 -45.42
C THR A 296 -10.22 -26.81 -44.71
N GLU A 297 -11.36 -27.06 -45.34
CA GLU A 297 -12.68 -26.64 -44.85
C GLU A 297 -13.68 -27.81 -44.82
N ILE A 298 -14.52 -27.85 -43.78
CA ILE A 298 -15.72 -28.70 -43.75
C ILE A 298 -16.90 -27.86 -44.25
N VAL A 299 -17.59 -28.37 -45.27
CA VAL A 299 -18.74 -27.72 -45.90
C VAL A 299 -20.03 -28.50 -45.62
N PRO A 300 -20.82 -28.12 -44.59
CA PRO A 300 -22.13 -28.72 -44.34
C PRO A 300 -23.10 -28.44 -45.48
N ALA A 301 -23.98 -29.38 -45.80
CA ALA A 301 -24.95 -29.20 -46.89
C ALA A 301 -26.02 -28.14 -46.57
N ASP A 302 -26.43 -28.07 -45.30
CA ASP A 302 -27.37 -27.11 -44.72
C ASP A 302 -27.20 -27.04 -43.19
N GLU A 303 -27.94 -26.15 -42.53
CA GLU A 303 -27.89 -25.92 -41.07
C GLU A 303 -28.09 -27.19 -40.24
N SER A 304 -28.82 -28.20 -40.76
CA SER A 304 -29.03 -29.46 -40.03
C SER A 304 -27.79 -30.36 -39.96
N GLY A 305 -26.75 -30.04 -40.72
CA GLY A 305 -25.44 -30.69 -40.62
C GLY A 305 -24.61 -30.22 -39.43
N ILE A 306 -25.04 -29.17 -38.72
CA ILE A 306 -24.38 -28.66 -37.51
C ILE A 306 -25.31 -28.87 -36.32
N THR A 307 -24.78 -29.37 -35.21
CA THR A 307 -25.50 -29.53 -33.95
C THR A 307 -24.67 -28.96 -32.81
N VAL A 308 -25.18 -27.93 -32.14
CA VAL A 308 -24.57 -27.41 -30.90
C VAL A 308 -24.90 -28.38 -29.76
N ILE A 309 -23.85 -28.91 -29.12
CA ILE A 309 -23.96 -29.87 -28.02
C ILE A 309 -23.97 -29.11 -26.68
N SER A 310 -23.06 -28.16 -26.50
CA SER A 310 -23.05 -27.20 -25.38
C SER A 310 -22.50 -25.85 -25.84
N SER A 311 -22.73 -24.82 -25.03
CA SER A 311 -22.32 -23.44 -25.28
C SER A 311 -21.61 -22.85 -24.08
N GLY A 312 -20.80 -21.81 -24.31
CA GLY A 312 -20.08 -21.10 -23.23
C GLY A 312 -18.97 -21.94 -22.59
N ASN A 313 -18.42 -22.90 -23.32
CA ASN A 313 -17.31 -23.72 -22.83
C ASN A 313 -15.98 -22.96 -22.95
N VAL A 314 -14.99 -23.38 -22.15
CA VAL A 314 -13.61 -22.97 -22.37
C VAL A 314 -13.09 -23.59 -23.66
N ILE A 315 -12.49 -22.76 -24.51
CA ILE A 315 -11.88 -23.19 -25.76
C ILE A 315 -10.47 -23.76 -25.49
N PRO A 316 -9.88 -24.51 -26.44
CA PRO A 316 -8.47 -24.91 -26.35
C PRO A 316 -7.56 -23.70 -26.11
N ALA A 317 -6.49 -23.87 -25.32
CA ALA A 317 -5.51 -22.82 -25.10
C ALA A 317 -4.79 -22.45 -26.41
N SER A 318 -4.44 -21.17 -26.59
CA SER A 318 -3.60 -20.76 -27.71
C SER A 318 -2.17 -21.27 -27.52
N GLN A 319 -1.52 -21.63 -28.64
CA GLN A 319 -0.11 -22.01 -28.62
C GLN A 319 0.75 -20.76 -28.80
N THR A 320 1.66 -20.50 -27.86
CA THR A 320 2.67 -19.44 -28.03
C THR A 320 3.76 -19.92 -28.97
N VAL A 321 3.86 -19.30 -30.16
CA VAL A 321 4.77 -19.74 -31.22
C VAL A 321 5.34 -18.51 -31.94
N SER A 322 6.65 -18.51 -32.20
CA SER A 322 7.26 -17.45 -33.02
C SER A 322 6.90 -17.59 -34.50
N ILE A 323 6.99 -16.50 -35.27
CA ILE A 323 6.77 -16.50 -36.72
C ILE A 323 7.74 -17.46 -37.41
N ALA A 324 9.01 -17.47 -37.01
CA ALA A 324 9.99 -18.40 -37.56
C ALA A 324 9.59 -19.86 -37.34
N GLU A 325 9.13 -20.23 -36.14
CA GLU A 325 8.70 -21.60 -35.82
C GLU A 325 7.45 -22.01 -36.60
N MET A 326 6.45 -21.13 -36.70
CA MET A 326 5.26 -21.38 -37.53
C MET A 326 5.67 -21.65 -38.98
N LEU A 327 6.58 -20.86 -39.55
CA LEU A 327 7.03 -21.03 -40.93
C LEU A 327 7.85 -22.31 -41.18
N VAL A 328 8.33 -23.00 -40.14
CA VAL A 328 8.99 -24.32 -40.31
C VAL A 328 7.97 -25.39 -40.69
N SER A 329 6.76 -25.35 -40.12
CA SER A 329 5.68 -26.31 -40.38
C SER A 329 4.32 -25.62 -40.36
N PRO A 330 4.05 -24.67 -41.27
CA PRO A 330 2.88 -23.80 -41.15
C PRO A 330 1.55 -24.56 -41.27
N GLU A 331 1.56 -25.66 -42.03
CA GLU A 331 0.44 -26.60 -42.10
C GLU A 331 0.08 -27.21 -40.73
N SER A 332 1.00 -27.41 -39.79
CA SER A 332 0.61 -28.00 -38.50
C SER A 332 -0.28 -27.08 -37.67
N PHE A 333 -0.21 -25.76 -37.89
CA PHE A 333 -0.96 -24.76 -37.13
C PHE A 333 -2.24 -24.29 -37.84
N GLU A 334 -2.44 -24.67 -39.10
CA GLU A 334 -3.59 -24.23 -39.89
C GLU A 334 -4.92 -24.45 -39.13
N SER A 335 -5.71 -23.37 -39.05
CA SER A 335 -6.99 -23.30 -38.33
C SER A 335 -6.91 -23.51 -36.82
N GLU A 336 -5.72 -23.40 -36.23
CA GLU A 336 -5.52 -23.37 -34.78
C GLU A 336 -5.30 -21.94 -34.28
N ILE A 337 -5.68 -21.70 -33.03
CA ILE A 337 -5.39 -20.43 -32.36
C ILE A 337 -3.95 -20.41 -31.82
N VAL A 338 -3.22 -19.36 -32.16
CA VAL A 338 -1.82 -19.13 -31.74
C VAL A 338 -1.67 -17.75 -31.13
N THR A 339 -0.61 -17.57 -30.34
CA THR A 339 -0.18 -16.27 -29.82
C THR A 339 1.25 -15.98 -30.32
N VAL A 340 1.40 -14.91 -31.09
CA VAL A 340 2.70 -14.35 -31.50
C VAL A 340 3.06 -13.26 -30.50
N GLN A 341 4.18 -13.40 -29.80
CA GLN A 341 4.64 -12.39 -28.85
C GLN A 341 5.46 -11.29 -29.53
N THR A 342 5.41 -10.07 -28.98
CA THR A 342 6.24 -8.93 -29.43
C THR A 342 6.16 -8.67 -30.95
N ALA A 343 4.97 -8.77 -31.51
CA ALA A 343 4.74 -8.50 -32.93
C ALA A 343 4.80 -7.00 -33.23
N THR A 344 5.30 -6.63 -34.41
CA THR A 344 5.33 -5.25 -34.92
C THR A 344 4.85 -5.23 -36.36
N ILE A 345 4.07 -4.21 -36.74
CA ILE A 345 3.66 -3.99 -38.13
C ILE A 345 4.83 -3.34 -38.90
N VAL A 346 5.28 -3.97 -39.98
CA VAL A 346 6.42 -3.50 -40.80
C VAL A 346 6.04 -3.08 -42.22
N ASP A 347 4.83 -3.41 -42.70
CA ASP A 347 4.28 -2.96 -43.99
C ASP A 347 2.74 -3.11 -44.01
N GLY A 348 2.06 -2.29 -44.82
CA GLY A 348 0.59 -2.29 -44.95
C GLY A 348 -0.09 -1.11 -44.22
N ASP A 349 -1.38 -0.90 -44.52
CA ASP A 349 -2.19 0.15 -43.91
C ASP A 349 -3.29 -0.47 -43.02
N TRP A 350 -3.46 0.04 -41.80
CA TRP A 350 -4.59 -0.35 -40.96
C TRP A 350 -5.93 -0.01 -41.65
N PRO A 351 -6.92 -0.93 -41.65
CA PRO A 351 -8.17 -0.68 -42.37
C PRO A 351 -9.03 0.37 -41.67
N SER A 352 -9.89 1.04 -42.45
CA SER A 352 -11.05 1.73 -41.89
C SER A 352 -12.19 0.74 -41.64
N GLU A 353 -12.99 0.96 -40.60
CA GLU A 353 -14.22 0.21 -40.29
C GLU A 353 -15.02 -0.22 -41.53
N GLY A 354 -15.36 -1.51 -41.57
CA GLY A 354 -16.01 -2.22 -42.66
C GLY A 354 -15.09 -2.66 -43.80
N ASN A 355 -13.76 -2.60 -43.64
CA ASN A 355 -12.79 -2.99 -44.67
C ASN A 355 -11.77 -4.02 -44.20
N ASN A 356 -11.38 -4.86 -45.15
CA ASN A 356 -10.37 -5.87 -44.99
C ASN A 356 -8.97 -5.26 -45.22
N SER A 357 -7.98 -5.61 -44.41
CA SER A 357 -6.56 -5.32 -44.69
C SER A 357 -5.65 -6.53 -44.46
N ASN A 358 -4.50 -6.49 -45.13
CA ASN A 358 -3.39 -7.43 -44.92
C ASN A 358 -2.18 -6.59 -44.55
N LEU A 359 -1.65 -6.84 -43.36
CA LEU A 359 -0.47 -6.18 -42.81
C LEU A 359 0.67 -7.19 -42.77
N THR A 360 1.90 -6.74 -42.97
CA THR A 360 3.08 -7.56 -42.72
C THR A 360 3.53 -7.30 -41.30
N ILE A 361 3.62 -8.35 -40.50
CA ILE A 361 4.15 -8.29 -39.13
C ILE A 361 5.47 -9.04 -39.03
N THR A 362 6.31 -8.64 -38.09
CA THR A 362 7.51 -9.36 -37.63
C THR A 362 7.43 -9.59 -36.12
N ASP A 363 8.25 -10.48 -35.58
CA ASP A 363 8.50 -10.66 -34.14
C ASP A 363 10.03 -10.62 -33.88
N ILE A 364 10.46 -11.00 -32.66
CA ILE A 364 11.89 -11.09 -32.28
C ILE A 364 12.73 -12.04 -33.16
N SER A 365 12.10 -12.87 -34.01
CA SER A 365 12.81 -13.78 -34.90
C SER A 365 13.23 -13.14 -36.22
N ASP A 366 12.87 -11.87 -36.46
CA ASP A 366 13.03 -11.13 -37.73
C ASP A 366 12.35 -11.79 -38.94
N SER A 367 11.52 -12.82 -38.71
CA SER A 367 10.75 -13.48 -39.76
C SER A 367 9.40 -12.79 -39.90
N THR A 368 8.90 -12.65 -41.12
CA THR A 368 7.65 -11.94 -41.38
C THR A 368 6.50 -12.87 -41.76
N MET A 369 5.29 -12.49 -41.37
CA MET A 369 4.04 -13.16 -41.72
C MET A 369 2.94 -12.13 -41.98
N THR A 370 1.88 -12.51 -42.70
CA THR A 370 0.71 -11.64 -42.88
C THR A 370 -0.19 -11.68 -41.65
N MET A 371 -0.49 -10.51 -41.06
CA MET A 371 -1.65 -10.33 -40.19
C MET A 371 -2.85 -9.92 -41.05
N ARG A 372 -3.95 -10.65 -40.92
CA ARG A 372 -5.15 -10.46 -41.74
C ARG A 372 -6.27 -9.88 -40.88
N VAL A 373 -6.49 -8.57 -41.02
CA VAL A 373 -7.62 -7.89 -40.38
C VAL A 373 -8.88 -8.12 -41.21
N ASP A 374 -9.86 -8.80 -40.61
CA ASP A 374 -11.14 -9.11 -41.25
C ASP A 374 -12.25 -8.17 -40.79
N LYS A 375 -12.94 -7.55 -41.75
CA LYS A 375 -14.01 -6.57 -41.56
C LYS A 375 -15.26 -7.14 -40.87
N ASP A 376 -15.37 -8.46 -40.82
CA ASP A 376 -16.49 -9.17 -40.21
C ASP A 376 -16.19 -9.44 -38.70
N THR A 377 -15.12 -8.86 -38.14
CA THR A 377 -14.75 -8.82 -36.71
C THR A 377 -14.82 -7.40 -36.13
N ASP A 378 -14.50 -7.18 -34.86
CA ASP A 378 -14.36 -5.85 -34.25
C ASP A 378 -12.93 -5.26 -34.38
N VAL A 379 -12.00 -6.00 -34.99
CA VAL A 379 -10.59 -5.61 -35.10
C VAL A 379 -10.44 -4.33 -35.94
N ASP A 380 -11.18 -4.19 -37.03
CA ASP A 380 -11.15 -2.99 -37.89
C ASP A 380 -11.92 -1.79 -37.31
N GLU A 381 -12.64 -1.98 -36.21
CA GLU A 381 -13.25 -0.91 -35.42
C GLU A 381 -12.24 -0.27 -34.45
N GLY A 382 -11.19 -1.01 -34.07
CA GLY A 382 -10.14 -0.56 -33.16
C GLY A 382 -9.06 0.30 -33.83
N PRO A 383 -8.32 1.11 -33.05
CA PRO A 383 -7.17 1.86 -33.57
C PRO A 383 -6.04 0.91 -33.98
N GLU A 384 -5.14 1.40 -34.83
CA GLU A 384 -3.90 0.66 -35.13
C GLU A 384 -3.06 0.52 -33.86
N PRO A 385 -2.57 -0.69 -33.51
CA PRO A 385 -1.67 -0.84 -32.37
C PRO A 385 -0.40 -0.02 -32.62
N GLN A 386 -0.02 0.80 -31.64
CA GLN A 386 1.24 1.54 -31.65
C GLN A 386 2.30 0.72 -30.92
N GLY A 387 3.55 0.74 -31.38
CA GLY A 387 4.65 -0.05 -30.82
C GLY A 387 4.53 -1.56 -31.04
N THR A 388 5.12 -2.35 -30.13
CA THR A 388 5.03 -3.82 -30.16
C THR A 388 3.76 -4.33 -29.46
N PHE A 389 3.26 -5.50 -29.87
CA PHE A 389 2.05 -6.09 -29.31
C PHE A 389 2.08 -7.62 -29.31
N ASN A 390 1.43 -8.27 -28.34
CA ASN A 390 1.10 -9.69 -28.47
C ASN A 390 -0.14 -9.83 -29.37
N LEU A 391 -0.08 -10.77 -30.32
CA LEU A 391 -1.17 -11.05 -31.26
C LEU A 391 -1.67 -12.47 -31.05
N THR A 392 -2.90 -12.63 -30.57
CA THR A 392 -3.60 -13.92 -30.57
C THR A 392 -4.51 -14.01 -31.80
N GLY A 393 -4.52 -15.15 -32.50
CA GLY A 393 -5.33 -15.28 -33.71
C GLY A 393 -5.36 -16.67 -34.29
N LEU A 394 -6.28 -16.89 -35.22
CA LEU A 394 -6.39 -18.11 -36.00
C LEU A 394 -5.34 -18.12 -37.12
N VAL A 395 -4.51 -19.16 -37.20
CA VAL A 395 -3.63 -19.34 -38.36
C VAL A 395 -4.47 -19.76 -39.56
N GLY A 396 -4.31 -19.08 -40.69
CA GLY A 396 -4.97 -19.41 -41.95
C GLY A 396 -3.99 -19.40 -43.12
N GLN A 397 -4.50 -19.75 -44.30
CA GLN A 397 -3.77 -19.67 -45.55
C GLN A 397 -4.62 -18.97 -46.62
N TYR A 398 -3.96 -18.34 -47.59
CA TYR A 398 -4.61 -17.85 -48.80
C TYR A 398 -3.67 -17.94 -49.99
N ASP A 399 -3.52 -19.16 -50.53
CA ASP A 399 -2.76 -19.41 -51.76
C ASP A 399 -3.61 -20.13 -52.81
N SER A 400 -3.84 -19.47 -53.95
CA SER A 400 -4.56 -20.03 -55.10
C SER A 400 -3.66 -20.82 -56.06
N SER A 401 -2.37 -20.94 -55.75
CA SER A 401 -1.36 -21.62 -56.54
C SER A 401 -1.27 -23.11 -56.20
N GLU A 402 -0.59 -23.88 -57.05
CA GLU A 402 -0.52 -25.36 -56.95
C GLU A 402 0.94 -25.81 -57.04
N PRO A 403 1.52 -26.45 -56.01
CA PRO A 403 0.90 -26.71 -54.69
C PRO A 403 0.65 -25.42 -53.89
N ALA A 404 -0.36 -25.40 -53.02
CA ALA A 404 -0.64 -24.28 -52.13
C ALA A 404 0.26 -24.40 -50.87
N ASP A 405 1.49 -23.88 -50.95
CA ASP A 405 2.51 -23.99 -49.90
C ASP A 405 3.06 -22.62 -49.44
N GLU A 406 2.39 -21.53 -49.81
CA GLU A 406 2.70 -20.15 -49.41
C GLU A 406 1.46 -19.45 -48.83
N GLY A 407 1.55 -18.15 -48.51
CA GLY A 407 0.38 -17.32 -48.18
C GLY A 407 -0.24 -17.55 -46.79
N TYR A 408 0.55 -18.06 -45.83
CA TYR A 408 0.11 -18.20 -44.43
C TYR A 408 -0.05 -16.84 -43.73
N GLN A 409 -1.04 -16.78 -42.85
CA GLN A 409 -1.48 -15.56 -42.19
C GLN A 409 -2.02 -15.85 -40.79
N VAL A 410 -1.99 -14.86 -39.90
CA VAL A 410 -2.67 -14.89 -38.60
C VAL A 410 -3.85 -13.93 -38.64
N LEU A 411 -5.04 -14.43 -38.29
CA LEU A 411 -6.29 -13.66 -38.23
C LEU A 411 -6.64 -13.41 -36.76
N PRO A 412 -6.48 -12.19 -36.21
CA PRO A 412 -7.05 -11.88 -34.90
C PRO A 412 -8.54 -12.18 -34.88
N ARG A 413 -9.05 -12.63 -33.74
CA ARG A 413 -10.48 -12.95 -33.58
C ARG A 413 -11.24 -11.73 -33.10
N TYR A 414 -10.64 -11.00 -32.15
CA TYR A 414 -11.15 -9.76 -31.60
C TYR A 414 -10.06 -8.70 -31.50
N TYR A 415 -10.44 -7.43 -31.39
CA TYR A 415 -9.48 -6.36 -31.10
C TYR A 415 -8.72 -6.61 -29.78
N ALA A 416 -9.39 -7.21 -28.79
CA ALA A 416 -8.79 -7.61 -27.52
C ALA A 416 -7.72 -8.72 -27.65
N ASP A 417 -7.61 -9.39 -28.79
CA ASP A 417 -6.51 -10.31 -29.04
C ASP A 417 -5.19 -9.59 -29.41
N ILE A 418 -5.21 -8.25 -29.49
CA ILE A 418 -4.05 -7.38 -29.69
C ILE A 418 -3.74 -6.70 -28.35
N GLU A 419 -2.75 -7.22 -27.64
CA GLU A 419 -2.27 -6.66 -26.38
C GLU A 419 -1.04 -5.80 -26.67
N VAL A 420 -1.22 -4.48 -26.70
CA VAL A 420 -0.13 -3.52 -26.92
C VAL A 420 0.79 -3.52 -25.70
N LEU A 421 2.08 -3.80 -25.92
CA LEU A 421 3.10 -3.90 -24.87
C LEU A 421 3.72 -2.55 -24.49
N GLY A 422 3.28 -1.47 -25.14
CA GLY A 422 3.84 -0.13 -25.01
C GLY A 422 4.80 0.21 -26.16
N ASP A 423 4.97 1.52 -26.36
CA ASP A 423 5.96 2.13 -27.25
C ASP A 423 7.13 2.61 -26.39
N VAL A 424 8.38 2.43 -26.82
CA VAL A 424 9.55 2.81 -26.01
C VAL A 424 9.95 4.23 -26.40
N ALA A 425 9.67 5.21 -25.53
CA ALA A 425 10.03 6.61 -25.78
C ALA A 425 11.53 6.79 -26.09
N PRO A 426 11.92 7.79 -26.91
CA PRO A 426 13.30 8.03 -27.28
C PRO A 426 14.19 8.21 -26.05
N ASN A 427 15.16 7.33 -25.87
CA ASN A 427 16.14 7.45 -24.80
C ASN A 427 17.29 8.36 -25.25
N ILE A 428 17.37 9.57 -24.68
CA ILE A 428 18.50 10.47 -24.87
C ILE A 428 19.50 10.25 -23.73
N SER A 429 20.69 9.78 -24.07
CA SER A 429 21.77 9.53 -23.11
C SER A 429 23.09 10.14 -23.59
N ASN A 430 24.10 10.20 -22.73
CA ASN A 430 25.43 10.71 -23.07
C ASN A 430 25.44 12.13 -23.66
N LEU A 431 24.55 13.01 -23.18
CA LEU A 431 24.52 14.42 -23.56
C LEU A 431 25.81 15.12 -23.10
N MET A 432 26.56 15.69 -24.04
CA MET A 432 27.83 16.36 -23.76
C MET A 432 28.10 17.49 -24.74
N HIS A 433 29.06 18.35 -24.39
CA HIS A 433 29.63 19.32 -25.32
C HIS A 433 31.15 19.33 -25.28
N SER A 434 31.78 19.84 -26.33
CA SER A 434 33.24 19.97 -26.42
C SER A 434 33.63 21.29 -27.12
N PRO A 435 34.63 22.03 -26.60
CA PRO A 435 35.41 21.75 -25.39
C PRO A 435 34.62 21.99 -24.09
N ASP A 436 34.94 21.28 -23.01
CA ASP A 436 34.20 21.31 -21.73
C ASP A 436 34.25 22.68 -21.01
N ALA A 437 35.30 23.46 -21.30
CA ALA A 437 35.48 24.83 -20.83
C ALA A 437 35.68 25.77 -22.03
N PRO A 438 34.61 26.17 -22.74
CA PRO A 438 34.71 26.99 -23.94
C PRO A 438 35.36 28.35 -23.68
N THR A 439 36.35 28.70 -24.48
CA THR A 439 36.93 30.04 -24.53
C THR A 439 36.25 30.89 -25.59
N PRO A 440 36.43 32.23 -25.60
CA PRO A 440 35.81 33.11 -26.60
C PRO A 440 36.15 32.81 -28.06
N ASP A 441 37.15 31.96 -28.31
CA ASP A 441 37.57 31.55 -29.65
C ASP A 441 37.01 30.18 -30.08
N ASP A 442 36.33 29.45 -29.18
CA ASP A 442 35.88 28.08 -29.41
C ASP A 442 34.47 28.00 -29.99
N GLU A 443 34.29 27.21 -31.06
CA GLU A 443 32.97 26.70 -31.48
C GLU A 443 32.69 25.43 -30.70
N VAL A 444 31.48 25.29 -30.15
CA VAL A 444 31.13 24.20 -29.23
C VAL A 444 30.34 23.14 -29.97
N ALA A 445 30.85 21.92 -30.02
CA ALA A 445 30.12 20.77 -30.52
C ALA A 445 29.27 20.18 -29.40
N VAL A 446 27.99 19.92 -29.64
CA VAL A 446 27.07 19.24 -28.71
C VAL A 446 26.70 17.90 -29.30
N SER A 447 26.71 16.83 -28.49
CA SER A 447 26.34 15.48 -28.93
C SER A 447 25.60 14.71 -27.85
N ALA A 448 24.79 13.73 -28.25
CA ALA A 448 24.18 12.72 -27.39
C ALA A 448 23.97 11.42 -28.15
N GLN A 449 23.84 10.30 -27.43
CA GLN A 449 23.24 9.09 -27.95
C GLN A 449 21.72 9.20 -27.87
N VAL A 450 21.03 8.82 -28.94
CA VAL A 450 19.57 8.78 -28.97
C VAL A 450 19.17 7.43 -29.53
N ILE A 451 18.53 6.61 -28.70
CA ILE A 451 18.12 5.24 -29.02
C ILE A 451 16.60 5.17 -28.94
N ASP A 452 16.00 4.47 -29.89
CA ASP A 452 14.56 4.31 -30.02
C ASP A 452 14.28 3.06 -30.87
N ASP A 453 13.06 2.51 -30.79
CA ASP A 453 12.63 1.36 -31.58
C ASP A 453 11.97 1.75 -32.93
N GLY A 454 11.85 3.07 -33.22
CA GLY A 454 11.28 3.67 -34.43
C GLY A 454 12.20 4.62 -35.23
N GLU A 455 11.58 5.47 -36.08
CA GLU A 455 12.29 6.51 -36.87
C GLU A 455 12.41 7.82 -36.07
N LEU A 456 13.63 8.35 -35.89
CA LEU A 456 13.88 9.54 -35.06
C LEU A 456 14.23 10.83 -35.83
N GLU A 457 13.60 11.94 -35.45
CA GLU A 457 14.04 13.31 -35.72
C GLU A 457 14.70 13.93 -34.48
N VAL A 458 15.99 14.29 -34.56
CA VAL A 458 16.76 14.83 -33.42
C VAL A 458 17.27 16.24 -33.71
N SER A 459 17.01 17.17 -32.78
CA SER A 459 17.34 18.60 -32.90
C SER A 459 18.06 19.14 -31.67
N LEU A 460 19.08 19.98 -31.88
CA LEU A 460 19.74 20.75 -30.83
C LEU A 460 19.03 22.08 -30.67
N TYR A 461 18.59 22.40 -29.45
CA TYR A 461 18.08 23.71 -29.07
C TYR A 461 19.11 24.41 -28.19
N TYR A 462 19.41 25.68 -28.47
CA TYR A 462 20.29 26.48 -27.63
C TYR A 462 19.84 27.94 -27.51
N GLN A 463 20.12 28.55 -26.36
CA GLN A 463 19.78 29.92 -25.99
C GLN A 463 21.05 30.64 -25.53
N ILE A 464 21.25 31.87 -26.00
CA ILE A 464 22.39 32.72 -25.63
C ILE A 464 21.88 33.79 -24.65
N ASP A 465 22.41 33.78 -23.42
CA ASP A 465 21.94 34.55 -22.27
C ASP A 465 20.40 34.45 -22.13
N GLU A 466 19.70 35.54 -21.82
CA GLU A 466 18.21 35.60 -21.77
C GLU A 466 17.57 35.71 -23.18
N GLY A 467 18.21 35.17 -24.21
CA GLY A 467 17.70 35.16 -25.59
C GLY A 467 16.46 34.29 -25.78
N ASN A 468 16.01 34.09 -27.02
CA ASN A 468 15.09 32.98 -27.32
C ASN A 468 15.91 31.77 -27.75
N TYR A 469 15.42 30.56 -27.47
CA TYR A 469 15.97 29.35 -28.05
C TYR A 469 15.94 29.41 -29.58
N VAL A 470 17.04 28.97 -30.17
CA VAL A 470 17.18 28.68 -31.60
C VAL A 470 17.53 27.21 -31.75
N SER A 471 17.13 26.60 -32.86
CA SER A 471 17.39 25.17 -33.11
C SER A 471 18.16 24.93 -34.40
N ASN A 472 18.85 23.80 -34.42
CA ASN A 472 19.43 23.19 -35.61
C ASN A 472 19.30 21.67 -35.56
N ASP A 473 18.96 21.06 -36.69
CA ASP A 473 18.94 19.61 -36.85
C ASP A 473 20.30 19.02 -36.47
N MET A 474 20.29 17.86 -35.82
CA MET A 474 21.48 17.10 -35.49
C MET A 474 21.78 16.05 -36.56
N VAL A 475 23.04 15.65 -36.65
CA VAL A 475 23.51 14.66 -37.62
C VAL A 475 23.83 13.35 -36.91
N LEU A 476 23.18 12.26 -37.32
CA LEU A 476 23.46 10.89 -36.88
C LEU A 476 24.89 10.45 -37.28
N GLY A 477 25.62 9.95 -36.30
CA GLY A 477 26.97 9.40 -36.40
C GLY A 477 27.00 7.87 -36.24
N GLU A 478 28.08 7.34 -35.66
CA GLU A 478 28.21 5.91 -35.32
C GLU A 478 27.63 5.66 -33.93
N ALA A 479 27.17 4.44 -33.64
CA ALA A 479 26.61 4.05 -32.34
C ALA A 479 25.54 5.03 -31.83
N ASP A 480 24.58 5.35 -32.72
CA ASP A 480 23.39 6.14 -32.44
C ASP A 480 23.66 7.53 -31.84
N THR A 481 24.85 8.07 -32.10
CA THR A 481 25.28 9.37 -31.58
C THR A 481 24.90 10.49 -32.55
N TYR A 482 24.05 11.42 -32.11
CA TYR A 482 23.68 12.63 -32.82
C TYR A 482 24.58 13.80 -32.42
N SER A 483 24.93 14.67 -33.37
CA SER A 483 25.77 15.86 -33.11
C SER A 483 25.29 17.14 -33.79
N GLY A 484 25.46 18.28 -33.10
CA GLY A 484 25.17 19.65 -33.54
C GLY A 484 26.24 20.63 -33.04
N THR A 485 26.16 21.91 -33.41
CA THR A 485 27.18 22.91 -33.02
C THR A 485 26.58 24.24 -32.59
N VAL A 486 27.10 24.82 -31.52
CA VAL A 486 26.86 26.21 -31.12
C VAL A 486 28.06 27.09 -31.50
N PRO A 487 27.86 28.20 -32.24
CA PRO A 487 28.94 29.10 -32.62
C PRO A 487 29.67 29.74 -31.42
N SER A 488 30.93 30.15 -31.62
CA SER A 488 31.73 30.85 -30.59
C SER A 488 31.03 32.08 -30.02
N GLN A 489 31.06 32.23 -28.69
CA GLN A 489 30.47 33.38 -27.98
C GLN A 489 31.52 34.30 -27.37
N SER A 490 31.09 35.44 -26.84
CA SER A 490 31.99 36.37 -26.15
C SER A 490 32.26 35.90 -24.72
N ASP A 491 33.37 36.38 -24.15
CA ASP A 491 33.69 36.18 -22.73
C ASP A 491 32.54 36.60 -21.80
N GLY A 492 32.19 35.72 -20.86
CA GLY A 492 31.09 35.87 -19.91
C GLY A 492 29.70 35.51 -20.42
N VAL A 493 29.56 35.02 -21.67
CA VAL A 493 28.25 34.61 -22.22
C VAL A 493 27.86 33.23 -21.70
N THR A 494 26.60 33.09 -21.27
CA THR A 494 26.01 31.81 -20.89
C THR A 494 25.24 31.24 -22.07
N VAL A 495 25.45 29.96 -22.38
CA VAL A 495 24.68 29.22 -23.39
C VAL A 495 23.96 28.09 -22.71
N HIS A 496 22.63 28.11 -22.71
CA HIS A 496 21.80 26.97 -22.33
C HIS A 496 21.51 26.14 -23.58
N TYR A 497 21.50 24.81 -23.47
CA TYR A 497 21.18 23.93 -24.58
C TYR A 497 20.53 22.63 -24.10
N TYR A 498 19.69 22.04 -24.93
CA TYR A 498 19.12 20.70 -24.76
C TYR A 498 18.94 20.04 -26.13
N ILE A 499 18.76 18.73 -26.14
CA ILE A 499 18.44 17.95 -27.33
C ILE A 499 16.97 17.53 -27.25
N ASN A 500 16.32 17.56 -28.40
CA ASN A 500 14.94 17.20 -28.60
C ASN A 500 14.90 16.01 -29.57
N ALA A 501 14.29 14.90 -29.19
CA ALA A 501 14.12 13.70 -30.01
C ALA A 501 12.61 13.43 -30.21
N ASP A 502 12.19 13.28 -31.46
CA ASP A 502 10.80 13.06 -31.87
C ASP A 502 10.75 11.78 -32.74
N ASP A 503 10.05 10.75 -32.25
CA ASP A 503 9.79 9.48 -32.93
C ASP A 503 8.49 9.50 -33.77
N GLY A 504 7.68 10.55 -33.63
CA GLY A 504 6.38 10.68 -34.28
C GLY A 504 5.24 9.86 -33.67
N VAL A 505 5.47 9.12 -32.57
CA VAL A 505 4.48 8.29 -31.86
C VAL A 505 4.68 8.44 -30.35
N ASN A 506 3.73 9.09 -29.64
CA ASN A 506 3.75 9.31 -28.17
C ASN A 506 4.80 10.27 -27.55
N GLU A 507 4.99 11.43 -28.18
CA GLU A 507 5.59 12.67 -27.62
C GLU A 507 7.12 12.81 -27.69
N THR A 508 7.50 14.05 -27.96
CA THR A 508 8.88 14.48 -28.09
C THR A 508 9.60 14.49 -26.74
N VAL A 509 10.71 13.75 -26.64
CA VAL A 509 11.56 13.74 -25.44
C VAL A 509 12.58 14.87 -25.53
N ASN A 510 12.70 15.64 -24.45
CA ASN A 510 13.80 16.60 -24.28
C ASN A 510 14.81 16.01 -23.31
N SER A 511 16.10 16.18 -23.60
CA SER A 511 17.13 16.01 -22.60
C SER A 511 17.04 17.10 -21.54
N ASP A 512 17.77 16.92 -20.45
CA ASP A 512 18.08 18.01 -19.53
C ASP A 512 18.63 19.24 -20.26
N THR A 513 18.30 20.41 -19.74
CA THR A 513 18.91 21.66 -20.18
C THR A 513 20.25 21.84 -19.50
N LEU A 514 21.33 21.53 -20.21
CA LEU A 514 22.67 21.86 -19.79
C LEU A 514 23.02 23.30 -20.15
N PHE A 515 24.11 23.80 -19.59
CA PHE A 515 24.66 25.06 -20.02
C PHE A 515 26.18 25.06 -19.95
N TYR A 516 26.78 26.01 -20.65
CA TYR A 516 28.17 26.36 -20.47
C TYR A 516 28.36 27.86 -20.51
N ILE A 517 29.44 28.32 -19.90
CA ILE A 517 29.80 29.73 -19.93
C ILE A 517 31.12 29.87 -20.63
N VAL A 518 31.15 30.81 -21.58
CA VAL A 518 32.36 31.10 -22.31
C VAL A 518 33.26 31.97 -21.44
N HIS A 519 34.42 31.46 -21.03
CA HIS A 519 35.33 32.19 -20.15
C HIS A 519 36.76 32.21 -20.69
N SER A 520 37.39 33.37 -20.55
CA SER A 520 38.82 33.54 -20.81
C SER A 520 39.57 32.89 -19.65
N PRO A 521 40.49 31.92 -19.89
CA PRO A 521 41.19 31.27 -18.79
C PRO A 521 42.01 32.30 -18.00
N GLU A 522 41.55 32.66 -16.80
CA GLU A 522 42.45 33.09 -15.74
C GLU A 522 43.36 31.90 -15.41
N SER A 523 44.64 32.12 -15.10
CA SER A 523 45.61 31.04 -14.98
C SER A 523 45.30 30.13 -13.77
N LEU A 524 44.48 29.10 -13.97
CA LEU A 524 44.19 28.08 -12.97
C LEU A 524 45.46 27.32 -12.63
N THR A 525 45.66 27.05 -11.35
CA THR A 525 46.64 26.08 -10.86
C THR A 525 45.97 24.70 -10.91
N SER A 526 46.66 23.69 -11.44
CA SER A 526 46.15 22.31 -11.43
C SER A 526 46.10 21.76 -10.01
N ILE A 527 45.15 20.88 -9.71
CA ILE A 527 45.06 20.22 -8.41
C ILE A 527 46.27 19.30 -8.19
N ASN A 528 46.77 18.67 -9.25
CA ASN A 528 48.04 17.93 -9.23
C ASN A 528 49.23 18.77 -8.72
N ASP A 529 49.34 20.04 -9.16
CA ASP A 529 50.37 20.94 -8.63
C ASP A 529 50.10 21.28 -7.16
N VAL A 530 48.84 21.53 -6.78
CA VAL A 530 48.45 21.77 -5.38
C VAL A 530 48.89 20.63 -4.47
N GLN A 531 48.68 19.38 -4.90
CA GLN A 531 49.01 18.18 -4.15
C GLN A 531 50.52 17.86 -4.12
N THR A 532 51.26 18.13 -5.22
CA THR A 532 52.64 17.63 -5.36
C THR A 532 53.73 18.69 -5.23
N ASN A 533 53.40 19.98 -5.30
CA ASN A 533 54.36 21.07 -5.28
C ASN A 533 54.47 21.75 -3.89
N PRO A 534 55.50 21.41 -3.08
CA PRO A 534 55.66 21.99 -1.74
C PRO A 534 55.97 23.49 -1.74
N GLU A 535 56.24 24.12 -2.90
CA GLU A 535 56.38 25.59 -2.99
C GLU A 535 55.03 26.32 -2.90
N LEU A 536 53.90 25.60 -3.05
CA LEU A 536 52.55 26.17 -2.96
C LEU A 536 52.01 26.23 -1.52
N GLU A 537 52.64 25.55 -0.54
CA GLU A 537 52.25 25.63 0.87
C GLU A 537 52.22 27.10 1.35
N GLY A 538 51.07 27.54 1.87
CA GLY A 538 50.79 28.90 2.32
C GLY A 538 50.63 29.94 1.19
N GLN A 539 50.53 29.50 -0.07
CA GLN A 539 50.18 30.38 -1.19
C GLN A 539 48.68 30.36 -1.45
N VAL A 540 48.15 31.51 -1.91
CA VAL A 540 46.78 31.60 -2.43
C VAL A 540 46.80 31.20 -3.90
N VAL A 541 45.98 30.22 -4.27
CA VAL A 541 45.82 29.68 -5.61
C VAL A 541 44.37 29.81 -6.07
N THR A 542 44.17 29.81 -7.38
CA THR A 542 42.85 29.65 -7.99
C THR A 542 42.84 28.32 -8.73
N ILE A 543 41.92 27.44 -8.37
CA ILE A 543 41.75 26.11 -8.97
C ILE A 543 40.36 26.02 -9.62
N GLY A 544 40.20 25.11 -10.57
CA GLY A 544 38.90 24.74 -11.12
C GLY A 544 38.78 23.22 -11.19
N GLY A 545 37.56 22.71 -11.04
CA GLY A 545 37.27 21.28 -11.06
C GLY A 545 35.79 21.01 -10.80
N VAL A 546 35.45 19.73 -10.61
CA VAL A 546 34.10 19.24 -10.35
C VAL A 546 34.00 18.77 -8.90
N VAL A 547 32.88 19.07 -8.25
CA VAL A 547 32.61 18.62 -6.88
C VAL A 547 32.31 17.12 -6.87
N THR A 548 33.12 16.34 -6.16
CA THR A 548 32.96 14.87 -6.03
C THR A 548 32.30 14.43 -4.73
N ALA A 549 32.23 15.32 -3.73
CA ALA A 549 31.43 15.14 -2.53
C ALA A 549 30.98 16.50 -2.00
N GLU A 550 29.68 16.67 -1.80
CA GLU A 550 29.08 17.91 -1.28
C GLU A 550 29.24 18.04 0.23
N PHE A 551 29.16 19.27 0.75
CA PHE A 551 29.34 19.50 2.18
C PHE A 551 28.11 19.12 3.02
N TRP A 552 26.94 18.99 2.40
CA TRP A 552 25.70 18.66 3.09
C TRP A 552 25.75 17.25 3.68
N GLY A 553 25.19 17.07 4.87
CA GLY A 553 25.25 15.80 5.61
C GLY A 553 26.64 15.49 6.20
N GLY A 554 27.69 16.17 5.74
CA GLY A 554 29.04 16.00 6.24
C GLY A 554 29.21 16.54 7.66
N SER A 555 30.14 15.97 8.44
CA SER A 555 30.44 16.43 9.80
C SER A 555 30.63 17.95 9.91
N SER A 556 29.63 18.64 10.49
CA SER A 556 29.57 20.11 10.62
C SER A 556 29.62 20.91 9.30
N ASN A 557 29.27 20.31 8.16
CA ASN A 557 29.21 20.95 6.84
C ASN A 557 30.51 21.64 6.41
N ARG A 558 31.69 21.12 6.80
CA ARG A 558 32.99 21.83 6.68
C ARG A 558 33.80 21.50 5.43
N ASN A 559 33.52 20.36 4.81
CA ASN A 559 34.35 19.78 3.77
C ASN A 559 33.50 19.57 2.53
N PHE A 560 33.99 20.03 1.38
CA PHE A 560 33.59 19.46 0.10
C PHE A 560 34.87 19.10 -0.67
N TYR A 561 34.74 18.20 -1.65
CA TYR A 561 35.89 17.68 -2.40
C TYR A 561 35.78 18.09 -3.86
N VAL A 562 36.90 18.47 -4.46
CA VAL A 562 36.98 18.91 -5.86
C VAL A 562 38.04 18.09 -6.59
N GLN A 563 37.71 17.62 -7.79
CA GLN A 563 38.61 16.90 -8.67
C GLN A 563 38.75 17.61 -10.03
N ASP A 564 39.93 17.57 -10.66
CA ASP A 564 40.15 18.22 -11.98
C ASP A 564 40.54 17.25 -13.11
N ALA A 565 40.83 15.99 -12.79
CA ALA A 565 41.08 14.91 -13.75
C ALA A 565 40.93 13.50 -13.12
N GLU A 566 40.83 12.47 -13.97
CA GLU A 566 40.84 11.05 -13.59
C GLU A 566 42.26 10.46 -13.52
N GLU A 567 43.20 11.22 -12.94
CA GLU A 567 44.60 10.80 -12.79
C GLU A 567 45.07 11.01 -11.34
N GLU A 568 46.13 10.32 -10.93
CA GLU A 568 46.72 10.49 -9.59
C GLU A 568 46.95 11.97 -9.21
N TYR A 569 46.68 12.30 -7.95
CA TYR A 569 46.83 13.62 -7.33
C TYR A 569 45.86 14.70 -7.86
N SER A 570 44.76 14.34 -8.51
CA SER A 570 43.81 15.32 -9.06
C SER A 570 42.63 15.69 -8.16
N GLY A 571 42.53 15.14 -6.95
CA GLY A 571 41.52 15.48 -5.95
C GLY A 571 42.08 16.35 -4.82
N VAL A 572 41.25 17.21 -4.21
CA VAL A 572 41.62 17.98 -3.00
C VAL A 572 40.39 18.32 -2.16
N VAL A 573 40.56 18.34 -0.83
CA VAL A 573 39.51 18.84 0.08
C VAL A 573 39.54 20.36 0.15
N VAL A 574 38.35 20.96 0.24
CA VAL A 574 38.17 22.38 0.52
C VAL A 574 37.53 22.54 1.89
N PHE A 575 38.31 23.07 2.84
CA PHE A 575 37.97 23.13 4.26
C PHE A 575 37.54 24.54 4.68
N ASN A 576 36.39 24.63 5.34
CA ASN A 576 35.95 25.82 6.06
C ASN A 576 35.50 25.48 7.49
N TYR A 577 36.18 26.06 8.47
CA TYR A 577 35.91 25.80 9.89
C TYR A 577 34.50 26.19 10.33
N ASP A 578 33.96 27.28 9.76
CA ASP A 578 32.64 27.81 10.12
C ASP A 578 31.49 27.10 9.40
N GLY A 579 31.78 26.15 8.49
CA GLY A 579 30.78 25.47 7.65
C GLY A 579 30.48 26.22 6.35
N TRP A 580 30.02 25.48 5.34
CA TRP A 580 29.69 26.02 4.01
C TRP A 580 28.21 26.39 3.84
N ASP A 581 27.34 25.95 4.74
CA ASP A 581 25.88 26.16 4.71
C ASP A 581 25.46 27.64 4.83
N GLN A 582 26.36 28.51 5.29
CA GLN A 582 26.15 29.97 5.34
C GLN A 582 27.03 30.75 4.35
N PHE A 583 27.84 30.05 3.57
CA PHE A 583 28.74 30.67 2.59
C PHE A 583 27.94 31.07 1.34
N GLY A 584 28.16 32.30 0.86
CA GLY A 584 27.58 32.75 -0.40
C GLY A 584 28.48 32.37 -1.56
N PHE A 585 28.01 31.48 -2.43
CA PHE A 585 28.67 31.08 -3.66
C PHE A 585 28.28 32.03 -4.78
N ASP A 586 29.26 32.58 -5.49
CA ASP A 586 28.99 33.45 -6.63
C ASP A 586 28.55 32.60 -7.82
N THR A 587 27.65 33.13 -8.64
CA THR A 587 27.39 32.58 -9.98
C THR A 587 28.04 33.48 -11.04
N PRO A 588 28.38 32.95 -12.21
CA PRO A 588 28.90 33.75 -13.32
C PRO A 588 27.94 34.84 -13.81
N LEU A 589 26.64 34.72 -13.49
CA LEU A 589 25.61 35.75 -13.74
C LEU A 589 25.67 36.91 -12.74
N GLY A 590 26.55 36.83 -11.74
CA GLY A 590 26.71 37.82 -10.67
C GLY A 590 25.67 37.70 -9.55
N GLU A 591 25.04 36.53 -9.43
CA GLU A 591 24.12 36.18 -8.35
C GLU A 591 24.87 35.47 -7.22
N THR A 592 24.23 35.33 -6.06
CA THR A 592 24.78 34.56 -4.94
C THR A 592 23.80 33.45 -4.58
N VAL A 593 24.27 32.21 -4.64
CA VAL A 593 23.55 31.01 -4.17
C VAL A 593 24.16 30.52 -2.86
N TYR A 594 23.44 29.65 -2.15
CA TYR A 594 23.82 29.16 -0.81
C TYR A 594 23.90 27.64 -0.74
N SER A 595 24.06 26.99 -1.90
CA SER A 595 24.22 25.55 -2.00
C SER A 595 25.27 25.23 -3.07
N LEU A 596 25.82 24.03 -2.97
CA LEU A 596 26.76 23.40 -3.88
C LEU A 596 26.38 21.93 -3.97
N ALA A 597 26.21 21.40 -5.17
CA ALA A 597 25.83 20.02 -5.42
C ALA A 597 27.02 19.15 -5.83
N GLU A 598 26.93 17.84 -5.58
CA GLU A 598 27.77 16.86 -6.27
C GLU A 598 27.61 17.01 -7.78
N GLY A 599 28.73 16.93 -8.51
CA GLY A 599 28.75 17.13 -9.96
C GLY A 599 28.83 18.59 -10.40
N ASP A 600 28.72 19.58 -9.51
CA ASP A 600 28.88 20.99 -9.90
C ASP A 600 30.32 21.30 -10.35
N SER A 601 30.45 22.03 -11.46
CA SER A 601 31.70 22.64 -11.90
C SER A 601 31.96 23.93 -11.12
N VAL A 602 33.13 24.04 -10.50
CA VAL A 602 33.51 25.17 -9.65
C VAL A 602 34.85 25.77 -10.02
N VAL A 603 34.99 27.08 -9.81
CA VAL A 603 36.26 27.78 -9.74
C VAL A 603 36.37 28.44 -8.38
N LEU A 604 37.45 28.18 -7.64
CA LEU A 604 37.61 28.70 -6.29
C LEU A 604 39.01 29.25 -6.03
N THR A 605 39.10 30.23 -5.13
CA THR A 605 40.36 30.84 -4.72
C THR A 605 40.56 30.72 -3.21
N GLY A 606 41.62 30.04 -2.79
CA GLY A 606 41.95 29.77 -1.39
C GLY A 606 43.44 29.56 -1.15
N GLU A 607 43.84 29.39 0.10
CA GLU A 607 45.21 29.13 0.54
C GLU A 607 45.47 27.63 0.65
N VAL A 608 46.55 27.14 0.05
CA VAL A 608 47.00 25.74 0.21
C VAL A 608 47.64 25.56 1.59
N VAL A 609 47.16 24.59 2.37
CA VAL A 609 47.64 24.31 3.72
C VAL A 609 47.93 22.82 3.88
N GLU A 610 49.05 22.54 4.54
CA GLU A 610 49.42 21.21 5.01
C GLU A 610 48.98 21.02 6.46
N TYR A 611 47.97 20.17 6.68
CA TYR A 611 47.38 19.95 7.99
C TYR A 611 47.60 18.52 8.47
N TYR A 612 48.64 18.32 9.29
CA TYR A 612 49.03 17.00 9.81
C TYR A 612 49.36 15.95 8.75
N GLY A 613 49.81 16.38 7.55
CA GLY A 613 50.12 15.52 6.42
C GLY A 613 48.94 15.24 5.51
N LYS A 614 47.96 16.15 5.48
CA LYS A 614 46.85 16.23 4.54
C LYS A 614 46.95 17.56 3.80
N THR A 615 46.80 17.57 2.48
CA THR A 615 46.73 18.80 1.69
C THR A 615 45.29 19.30 1.61
N GLU A 616 45.04 20.52 2.06
CA GLU A 616 43.72 21.16 2.02
C GLU A 616 43.77 22.58 1.47
N ILE A 617 42.69 23.00 0.81
CA ILE A 617 42.45 24.41 0.49
C ILE A 617 41.62 25.03 1.63
N THR A 618 42.12 26.10 2.24
CA THR A 618 41.40 26.86 3.28
C THR A 618 41.42 28.36 3.01
N ASN A 619 40.95 29.19 3.95
CA ASN A 619 40.86 30.65 3.83
C ASN A 619 40.26 31.11 2.49
N VAL A 620 39.23 30.38 2.04
CA VAL A 620 38.62 30.58 0.72
C VAL A 620 37.99 31.96 0.64
N THR A 621 38.40 32.72 -0.37
CA THR A 621 37.96 34.11 -0.58
C THR A 621 36.83 34.26 -1.58
N GLY A 622 36.55 33.22 -2.36
CA GLY A 622 35.48 33.18 -3.33
C GLY A 622 35.41 31.80 -3.99
N VAL A 623 34.18 31.37 -4.25
CA VAL A 623 33.83 30.17 -5.01
C VAL A 623 32.79 30.61 -6.03
N THR A 624 33.03 30.29 -7.30
CA THR A 624 32.09 30.50 -8.38
C THR A 624 31.55 29.16 -8.83
N VAL A 625 30.23 28.96 -8.73
CA VAL A 625 29.53 27.75 -9.15
C VAL A 625 29.01 27.94 -10.56
N HIS A 626 29.50 27.12 -11.49
CA HIS A 626 29.13 27.15 -12.91
C HIS A 626 28.00 26.18 -13.23
N GLY A 627 27.34 25.60 -12.23
CA GLY A 627 26.30 24.57 -12.37
C GLY A 627 26.86 23.18 -12.67
N PRO A 628 25.99 22.22 -13.07
CA PRO A 628 26.38 20.84 -13.32
C PRO A 628 27.50 20.74 -14.36
N ALA A 629 28.52 19.93 -14.05
CA ALA A 629 29.59 19.63 -14.97
C ALA A 629 29.09 18.76 -16.12
N VAL A 630 29.62 19.01 -17.31
CA VAL A 630 29.38 18.20 -18.53
C VAL A 630 29.84 16.76 -18.36
N HIS A 631 30.92 16.60 -17.60
CA HIS A 631 31.58 15.34 -17.32
C HIS A 631 31.77 15.20 -15.81
N PRO A 632 30.78 14.65 -15.08
CA PRO A 632 31.01 14.21 -13.71
C PRO A 632 32.08 13.11 -13.71
N PHE A 633 32.83 13.01 -12.61
CA PHE A 633 33.89 12.00 -12.50
C PHE A 633 33.33 10.66 -12.04
N GLU A 634 33.65 9.62 -12.78
CA GLU A 634 33.44 8.25 -12.31
C GLU A 634 34.45 7.89 -11.20
N PRO A 635 34.07 7.05 -10.21
CA PRO A 635 35.02 6.58 -9.21
C PRO A 635 36.19 5.82 -9.82
N LEU A 636 37.41 6.14 -9.38
CA LEU A 636 38.61 5.43 -9.82
C LEU A 636 38.70 4.05 -9.13
N ASP A 637 38.70 2.98 -9.93
CA ASP A 637 38.91 1.62 -9.43
C ASP A 637 40.34 1.43 -8.92
N VAL A 638 40.47 1.20 -7.61
CA VAL A 638 41.75 1.00 -6.92
C VAL A 638 41.74 -0.32 -6.15
N THR A 639 42.91 -0.78 -5.73
CA THR A 639 43.06 -1.95 -4.85
C THR A 639 43.25 -1.51 -3.41
N VAL A 640 42.84 -2.35 -2.45
CA VAL A 640 43.03 -2.11 -1.01
C VAL A 640 44.49 -1.77 -0.67
N ASN A 641 45.46 -2.47 -1.29
CA ASN A 641 46.89 -2.20 -1.07
C ASN A 641 47.34 -0.79 -1.52
N GLN A 642 46.68 -0.19 -2.51
CA GLN A 642 47.05 1.14 -3.00
C GLN A 642 46.64 2.22 -2.01
N ILE A 643 45.48 2.08 -1.38
CA ILE A 643 44.85 3.13 -0.57
C ILE A 643 44.84 2.88 0.95
N MET A 644 45.19 1.68 1.43
CA MET A 644 45.31 1.39 2.86
C MET A 644 46.26 2.34 3.58
N THR A 645 46.15 2.47 4.90
CA THR A 645 47.16 3.18 5.71
C THR A 645 48.55 2.57 5.48
N ASP A 646 49.56 3.42 5.23
CA ASP A 646 50.93 3.05 4.81
C ASP A 646 51.03 2.36 3.41
N GLY A 647 49.96 2.38 2.62
CA GLY A 647 49.95 1.99 1.21
C GLY A 647 50.94 2.83 0.39
N THR A 648 51.44 2.28 -0.71
CA THR A 648 52.47 2.96 -1.51
C THR A 648 51.95 4.12 -2.34
N GLU A 649 50.63 4.20 -2.53
CA GLU A 649 49.96 5.15 -3.42
C GLU A 649 48.83 5.91 -2.69
N SER A 650 48.64 5.74 -1.37
CA SER A 650 47.50 6.32 -0.65
C SER A 650 47.46 7.85 -0.74
N GLU A 651 48.62 8.49 -0.67
CA GLU A 651 48.78 9.93 -0.89
C GLU A 651 48.34 10.37 -2.29
N ALA A 652 48.56 9.53 -3.31
CA ALA A 652 48.22 9.84 -4.69
C ALA A 652 46.71 9.88 -4.94
N TYR A 653 45.95 9.23 -4.06
CA TYR A 653 44.50 9.20 -4.12
C TYR A 653 43.84 10.06 -3.03
N GLU A 654 44.62 10.77 -2.19
CA GLU A 654 44.07 11.67 -1.17
C GLU A 654 43.16 12.73 -1.82
N GLY A 655 41.93 12.83 -1.35
CA GLY A 655 40.90 13.74 -1.86
C GLY A 655 40.24 13.30 -3.18
N MET A 656 40.59 12.13 -3.72
CA MET A 656 40.00 11.60 -4.95
C MET A 656 38.79 10.70 -4.65
N LEU A 657 37.84 10.66 -5.59
CA LEU A 657 36.73 9.71 -5.58
C LEU A 657 37.23 8.34 -6.07
N VAL A 658 37.18 7.33 -5.21
CA VAL A 658 37.72 5.99 -5.46
C VAL A 658 36.68 4.90 -5.21
N ARG A 659 36.88 3.74 -5.85
CA ARG A 659 36.09 2.52 -5.62
C ARG A 659 37.00 1.31 -5.42
N ILE A 660 36.65 0.48 -4.44
CA ILE A 660 37.21 -0.86 -4.25
C ILE A 660 36.09 -1.89 -4.43
N SER A 661 36.42 -3.09 -4.92
CA SER A 661 35.41 -4.11 -5.22
C SER A 661 35.79 -5.50 -4.69
N ASN A 662 34.77 -6.33 -4.44
CA ASN A 662 34.88 -7.71 -3.98
C ASN A 662 35.68 -7.83 -2.68
N VAL A 663 35.20 -7.15 -1.64
CA VAL A 663 35.85 -7.09 -0.32
C VAL A 663 34.95 -7.69 0.77
N LEU A 664 35.56 -8.04 1.89
CA LEU A 664 34.88 -8.57 3.07
C LEU A 664 35.04 -7.59 4.23
N VAL A 665 34.00 -7.42 5.05
CA VAL A 665 34.13 -6.73 6.34
C VAL A 665 35.04 -7.54 7.26
N ASP A 666 36.16 -6.98 7.69
CA ASP A 666 37.13 -7.66 8.57
C ASP A 666 37.17 -7.11 10.01
N GLU A 667 36.59 -5.93 10.24
CA GLU A 667 36.31 -5.39 11.57
C GLU A 667 35.06 -4.50 11.50
N GLU A 668 34.01 -4.86 12.24
CA GLU A 668 32.70 -4.20 12.23
C GLU A 668 32.66 -2.89 13.05
N ASP A 669 33.54 -2.74 14.04
CA ASP A 669 33.59 -1.55 14.90
C ASP A 669 35.03 -1.25 15.38
N LEU A 670 35.68 -0.28 14.74
CA LEU A 670 36.95 0.32 15.18
C LEU A 670 36.74 1.47 16.17
N GLY A 671 35.48 1.81 16.47
CA GLY A 671 35.05 2.90 17.35
C GLY A 671 34.93 4.24 16.62
N ASN A 672 33.98 5.06 17.07
CA ASN A 672 33.62 6.37 16.48
C ASN A 672 33.08 6.24 15.03
N GLY A 673 32.32 5.19 14.72
CA GLY A 673 31.74 5.00 13.38
C GLY A 673 32.69 4.37 12.35
N GLU A 674 33.98 4.25 12.68
CA GLU A 674 34.97 3.61 11.80
C GLU A 674 34.80 2.07 11.78
N TRP A 675 35.00 1.47 10.60
CA TRP A 675 35.06 0.02 10.37
C TRP A 675 36.09 -0.29 9.27
N SER A 676 36.34 -1.56 8.94
CA SER A 676 37.27 -1.91 7.86
C SER A 676 36.87 -3.09 6.99
N VAL A 677 37.46 -3.10 5.80
CA VAL A 677 37.31 -4.18 4.82
C VAL A 677 38.64 -4.72 4.33
N THR A 678 38.65 -6.00 3.94
CA THR A 678 39.83 -6.72 3.46
C THR A 678 39.64 -7.34 2.07
N ASP A 679 40.75 -7.41 1.31
CA ASP A 679 40.91 -8.25 0.11
C ASP A 679 41.43 -9.67 0.46
N GLY A 680 41.48 -10.01 1.75
CA GLY A 680 42.05 -11.23 2.30
C GLY A 680 43.56 -11.15 2.61
N ILE A 681 44.23 -10.05 2.24
CA ILE A 681 45.66 -9.81 2.50
C ILE A 681 45.88 -8.50 3.25
N ASN A 682 45.24 -7.43 2.78
CA ASN A 682 45.36 -6.06 3.26
C ASN A 682 43.99 -5.59 3.76
N SER A 683 43.97 -4.51 4.54
CA SER A 683 42.74 -3.93 5.08
C SER A 683 42.76 -2.40 4.94
N VAL A 684 41.62 -1.81 4.60
CA VAL A 684 41.42 -0.36 4.50
C VAL A 684 40.22 0.04 5.36
N ARG A 685 40.32 1.22 5.97
CA ARG A 685 39.26 1.75 6.84
C ARG A 685 38.20 2.48 6.04
N VAL A 686 36.99 2.43 6.57
CA VAL A 686 35.82 3.20 6.14
C VAL A 686 35.35 4.01 7.35
N ASP A 687 34.86 5.22 7.12
CA ASP A 687 34.51 6.19 8.16
C ASP A 687 33.15 6.83 7.84
N ASP A 688 32.58 7.58 8.80
CA ASP A 688 31.20 8.06 8.78
C ASP A 688 31.08 9.59 8.67
N ASN A 689 31.93 10.24 7.85
CA ASN A 689 31.81 11.69 7.69
C ASN A 689 30.42 12.13 7.17
N TRP A 690 29.78 11.30 6.33
CA TRP A 690 28.38 11.42 5.92
C TRP A 690 27.56 10.23 6.42
N ASP A 691 26.25 10.43 6.58
CA ASP A 691 25.32 9.36 6.92
C ASP A 691 24.94 8.55 5.67
N TYR A 692 25.47 7.34 5.56
CA TYR A 692 25.14 6.36 4.50
C TYR A 692 24.41 5.11 5.04
N TYR A 693 24.02 5.14 6.32
CA TYR A 693 23.09 4.21 6.98
C TYR A 693 23.42 2.71 6.84
N TYR A 694 24.70 2.34 6.78
CA TYR A 694 25.11 0.94 6.68
C TYR A 694 25.53 0.39 8.04
N TRP A 695 25.17 -0.86 8.33
CA TRP A 695 25.52 -1.55 9.56
C TRP A 695 26.48 -2.70 9.24
N PRO A 696 27.80 -2.51 9.42
CA PRO A 696 28.79 -3.54 9.12
C PRO A 696 28.60 -4.78 10.01
N GLU A 697 28.64 -5.96 9.39
CA GLU A 697 28.70 -7.25 10.09
C GLU A 697 30.00 -7.97 9.72
N GLU A 698 30.70 -8.55 10.71
CA GLU A 698 31.92 -9.34 10.46
C GLU A 698 31.68 -10.42 9.38
N ASP A 699 32.62 -10.56 8.43
CA ASP A 699 32.59 -11.46 7.27
C ASP A 699 31.51 -11.14 6.21
N ALA A 700 30.78 -10.02 6.27
CA ALA A 700 29.85 -9.62 5.21
C ALA A 700 30.57 -9.36 3.88
N GLU A 701 30.02 -9.88 2.77
CA GLU A 701 30.53 -9.72 1.41
C GLU A 701 29.97 -8.45 0.74
N LEU A 702 30.86 -7.61 0.25
CA LEU A 702 30.53 -6.38 -0.47
C LEU A 702 30.99 -6.45 -1.93
N ILE A 703 30.09 -6.09 -2.83
CA ILE A 703 30.36 -5.94 -4.28
C ILE A 703 31.33 -4.78 -4.46
N SER A 704 31.03 -3.62 -3.87
CA SER A 704 31.91 -2.46 -3.92
C SER A 704 31.69 -1.48 -2.76
N ILE A 705 32.73 -0.67 -2.50
CA ILE A 705 32.65 0.52 -1.67
C ILE A 705 33.25 1.67 -2.45
N THR A 706 32.51 2.77 -2.53
CA THR A 706 32.86 4.02 -3.21
C THR A 706 32.96 5.15 -2.18
N GLY A 707 33.77 6.16 -2.45
CA GLY A 707 33.82 7.36 -1.61
C GLY A 707 35.09 8.16 -1.86
N VAL A 708 35.17 9.33 -1.21
CA VAL A 708 36.41 10.14 -1.28
C VAL A 708 37.44 9.58 -0.30
N LEU A 709 38.69 9.43 -0.73
CA LEU A 709 39.76 8.98 0.16
C LEU A 709 40.23 10.15 1.02
N ASP A 710 40.13 10.01 2.34
CA ASP A 710 40.51 11.04 3.31
C ASP A 710 41.67 10.56 4.20
N TYR A 711 42.47 11.49 4.70
CA TYR A 711 43.54 11.25 5.66
C TYR A 711 43.31 12.02 6.96
N THR A 712 42.88 11.30 7.99
CA THR A 712 42.66 11.88 9.33
C THR A 712 43.16 10.94 10.43
N TYR A 713 43.61 11.53 11.54
CA TYR A 713 44.12 10.79 12.70
C TYR A 713 45.18 9.72 12.35
N SER A 714 46.03 10.01 11.36
CA SER A 714 47.09 9.13 10.86
C SER A 714 46.60 7.85 10.16
N ASN A 715 45.40 7.86 9.59
CA ASN A 715 44.89 6.77 8.76
C ASN A 715 44.30 7.31 7.46
N PHE A 716 44.49 6.55 6.37
CA PHE A 716 43.71 6.73 5.15
C PHE A 716 42.40 5.96 5.28
N LYS A 717 41.31 6.59 4.86
CA LYS A 717 39.95 6.07 5.02
C LYS A 717 39.11 6.43 3.81
N ILE A 718 38.25 5.51 3.38
CA ILE A 718 37.19 5.85 2.42
C ILE A 718 36.07 6.54 3.20
N GLN A 719 35.56 7.65 2.68
CA GLN A 719 34.37 8.33 3.18
C GLN A 719 33.23 8.13 2.17
N PRO A 720 32.36 7.12 2.34
CA PRO A 720 31.13 6.99 1.57
C PRO A 720 30.26 8.24 1.78
N ARG A 721 29.56 8.66 0.74
CA ARG A 721 28.79 9.91 0.69
C ARG A 721 27.31 9.67 0.93
N LEU A 722 26.80 8.52 0.46
CA LEU A 722 25.40 8.10 0.51
C LEU A 722 25.31 6.57 0.64
N ALA A 723 24.12 6.04 0.92
CA ALA A 723 23.88 4.61 1.02
C ALA A 723 24.31 3.85 -0.25
N ARG A 724 24.11 4.44 -1.45
CA ARG A 724 24.54 3.87 -2.74
C ARG A 724 26.04 3.58 -2.84
N ASP A 725 26.86 4.25 -2.03
CA ASP A 725 28.31 4.09 -2.06
C ASP A 725 28.79 2.80 -1.36
N VAL A 726 27.90 2.04 -0.69
CA VAL A 726 28.19 0.71 -0.13
C VAL A 726 27.25 -0.32 -0.77
N GLU A 727 27.80 -1.22 -1.60
CA GLU A 727 27.04 -2.22 -2.33
C GLU A 727 27.25 -3.62 -1.73
N GLU A 728 26.19 -4.17 -1.16
CA GLU A 728 26.15 -5.51 -0.56
C GLU A 728 25.99 -6.60 -1.63
N ALA A 729 26.52 -7.81 -1.40
CA ALA A 729 26.40 -8.94 -2.33
C ALA A 729 25.04 -9.68 -2.26
N GLY A 730 24.13 -9.26 -1.38
CA GLY A 730 22.83 -9.88 -1.13
C GLY A 730 21.65 -9.03 -1.59
N ASP A 731 20.54 -9.11 -0.85
CA ASP A 731 19.36 -8.27 -1.08
C ASP A 731 19.74 -6.79 -0.95
N VAL A 732 19.12 -5.95 -1.76
CA VAL A 732 19.33 -4.50 -1.74
C VAL A 732 18.73 -3.92 -0.47
N ARG A 733 19.55 -3.16 0.26
CA ARG A 733 19.13 -2.41 1.45
C ARG A 733 18.25 -1.21 1.05
N LEU A 734 17.16 -0.97 1.79
CA LEU A 734 16.17 0.07 1.46
C LEU A 734 16.75 1.48 1.35
N GLN A 735 17.71 1.84 2.19
CA GLN A 735 18.35 3.15 2.13
C GLN A 735 19.10 3.38 0.80
N ARG A 736 19.54 2.34 0.09
CA ARG A 736 20.14 2.48 -1.25
C ARG A 736 19.14 2.87 -2.31
N VAL A 737 17.88 2.48 -2.12
CA VAL A 737 16.77 2.83 -2.99
C VAL A 737 16.29 4.25 -2.66
N GLN A 738 16.09 4.55 -1.38
CA GLN A 738 15.40 5.77 -0.96
C GLN A 738 16.30 7.00 -0.79
N GLN A 739 17.58 6.84 -0.42
CA GLN A 739 18.39 8.00 -0.04
C GLN A 739 18.85 8.84 -1.25
N VAL A 740 18.53 10.13 -1.22
CA VAL A 740 18.96 11.15 -2.20
C VAL A 740 19.93 12.18 -1.62
N LEU A 741 20.60 12.96 -2.48
CA LEU A 741 21.46 14.07 -2.06
C LEU A 741 20.65 15.20 -1.42
N TYR A 742 21.24 15.88 -0.44
CA TYR A 742 20.57 17.02 0.19
C TYR A 742 20.42 18.19 -0.78
N SER A 743 21.39 18.38 -1.69
CA SER A 743 21.29 19.40 -2.73
C SER A 743 20.12 19.15 -3.69
N ASP A 744 19.74 17.90 -3.93
CA ASP A 744 18.56 17.54 -4.73
C ASP A 744 17.27 17.82 -3.95
N LEU A 745 17.23 17.57 -2.63
CA LEU A 745 16.11 17.96 -1.78
C LEU A 745 15.86 19.48 -1.71
N ILE A 746 16.92 20.29 -1.82
CA ILE A 746 16.77 21.75 -1.94
C ILE A 746 16.04 22.11 -3.24
N LYS A 747 16.40 21.46 -4.35
CA LYS A 747 15.77 21.68 -5.67
C LYS A 747 14.34 21.15 -5.71
N ALA A 748 14.09 20.00 -5.07
CA ALA A 748 12.78 19.36 -4.98
C ALA A 748 11.69 20.31 -4.44
N GLY A 749 12.04 21.19 -3.49
CA GLY A 749 11.12 22.22 -3.00
C GLY A 749 10.62 23.21 -4.07
N GLU A 750 11.31 23.31 -5.20
CA GLU A 750 11.00 24.19 -6.34
C GLU A 750 10.45 23.42 -7.56
N ASP A 751 11.05 22.27 -7.91
CA ASP A 751 10.74 21.52 -9.14
C ASP A 751 9.92 20.25 -8.92
N SER A 752 9.86 19.74 -7.69
CA SER A 752 9.37 18.40 -7.30
C SER A 752 10.03 17.20 -7.99
N GLU A 753 10.59 17.35 -9.19
CA GLU A 753 11.20 16.28 -10.00
C GLU A 753 12.54 15.80 -9.44
N SER A 754 13.30 16.67 -8.74
CA SER A 754 14.60 16.29 -8.17
C SER A 754 14.51 15.26 -7.02
N ASP A 755 13.30 15.03 -6.51
CA ASP A 755 13.02 14.01 -5.50
C ASP A 755 12.72 12.68 -6.19
N MET A 756 13.75 11.89 -6.45
CA MET A 756 13.60 10.57 -7.08
C MET A 756 14.73 9.61 -6.72
N SER A 757 14.41 8.31 -6.71
CA SER A 757 15.40 7.26 -6.49
C SER A 757 16.47 7.24 -7.59
N TYR A 758 17.74 7.12 -7.19
CA TYR A 758 18.84 6.85 -8.13
C TYR A 758 18.82 5.42 -8.70
N MET A 759 17.87 4.59 -8.27
CA MET A 759 17.62 3.25 -8.77
C MET A 759 16.32 3.19 -9.58
N LEU A 760 15.78 4.32 -10.02
CA LEU A 760 14.59 4.38 -10.87
C LEU A 760 14.73 3.43 -12.08
N GLU A 761 13.68 2.64 -12.33
CA GLU A 761 13.61 1.58 -13.36
C GLU A 761 14.51 0.36 -13.13
N ASP A 762 15.28 0.29 -12.04
CA ASP A 762 15.98 -0.94 -11.67
C ASP A 762 15.00 -1.97 -11.08
N THR A 763 15.20 -3.23 -11.43
CA THR A 763 14.56 -4.35 -10.71
C THR A 763 15.46 -4.80 -9.57
N VAL A 764 14.96 -4.73 -8.34
CA VAL A 764 15.69 -5.06 -7.11
C VAL A 764 14.97 -6.11 -6.29
N THR A 765 15.75 -6.87 -5.50
CA THR A 765 15.23 -7.75 -4.46
C THR A 765 15.58 -7.16 -3.10
N ILE A 766 14.59 -6.92 -2.24
CA ILE A 766 14.71 -6.25 -0.94
C ILE A 766 14.14 -7.17 0.14
N SER A 767 14.79 -7.24 1.31
CA SER A 767 14.23 -7.87 2.51
C SER A 767 13.88 -6.80 3.56
N GLY A 768 12.76 -6.96 4.26
CA GLY A 768 12.35 -6.04 5.32
C GLY A 768 11.14 -6.51 6.11
N ILE A 769 10.69 -5.69 7.06
CA ILE A 769 9.62 -6.00 8.02
C ILE A 769 8.39 -5.18 7.67
N VAL A 770 7.25 -5.83 7.50
CA VAL A 770 5.96 -5.16 7.23
C VAL A 770 5.59 -4.25 8.40
N THR A 771 5.39 -2.97 8.10
CA THR A 771 4.98 -1.93 9.06
C THR A 771 3.55 -1.46 8.83
N MET A 772 3.02 -1.59 7.61
CA MET A 772 1.61 -1.39 7.28
C MET A 772 1.05 -2.64 6.61
N PRO A 773 0.07 -3.33 7.21
CA PRO A 773 -0.57 -4.52 6.64
C PRO A 773 -1.27 -4.26 5.30
N THR A 774 -1.41 -5.30 4.48
CA THR A 774 -2.25 -5.26 3.27
C THR A 774 -3.72 -5.07 3.62
N GLY A 775 -4.40 -4.20 2.86
CA GLY A 775 -5.85 -4.01 2.97
C GLY A 775 -6.33 -3.22 4.19
N LEU A 776 -5.41 -2.59 4.95
CA LEU A 776 -5.76 -1.69 6.05
C LEU A 776 -5.94 -0.23 5.59
N SER A 777 -5.15 0.19 4.61
CA SER A 777 -5.09 1.57 4.13
C SER A 777 -5.73 1.71 2.75
N TYR A 778 -6.37 2.86 2.51
CA TYR A 778 -7.13 3.18 1.31
C TYR A 778 -6.28 3.00 0.03
N ALA A 779 -6.77 2.16 -0.88
CA ALA A 779 -6.10 1.85 -2.15
C ALA A 779 -7.09 1.87 -3.35
N GLY A 780 -8.26 2.48 -3.20
CA GLY A 780 -9.32 2.41 -4.21
C GLY A 780 -9.81 0.97 -4.41
N ASP A 781 -9.76 0.48 -5.66
CA ASP A 781 -10.07 -0.93 -5.98
C ASP A 781 -8.85 -1.88 -5.81
N GLY A 782 -7.67 -1.32 -5.51
CA GLY A 782 -6.40 -2.06 -5.40
C GLY A 782 -6.03 -2.46 -3.97
N VAL A 783 -4.75 -2.77 -3.77
CA VAL A 783 -4.14 -3.12 -2.48
C VAL A 783 -2.76 -2.48 -2.34
N LYS A 784 -2.39 -2.09 -1.12
CA LYS A 784 -1.04 -1.57 -0.80
C LYS A 784 -0.55 -2.06 0.56
N PHE A 785 0.77 -2.06 0.74
CA PHE A 785 1.43 -2.31 2.02
C PHE A 785 2.75 -1.53 2.10
N ILE A 786 3.29 -1.39 3.32
CA ILE A 786 4.61 -0.79 3.57
C ILE A 786 5.45 -1.77 4.36
N PHE A 787 6.72 -1.88 4.01
CA PHE A 787 7.72 -2.61 4.78
C PHE A 787 9.00 -1.78 4.91
N ALA A 788 9.77 -2.06 5.96
CA ALA A 788 10.93 -1.26 6.33
C ALA A 788 12.15 -2.10 6.73
N ASP A 789 13.34 -1.50 6.65
CA ASP A 789 14.60 -2.12 7.07
C ASP A 789 14.51 -2.50 8.56
N PRO A 790 14.99 -3.69 8.98
CA PRO A 790 14.95 -4.10 10.38
C PRO A 790 15.58 -3.12 11.38
N HIS A 791 16.56 -2.32 10.96
CA HIS A 791 17.19 -1.30 11.80
C HIS A 791 16.36 -0.01 11.92
N GLY A 792 15.43 0.22 10.99
CA GLY A 792 14.60 1.43 10.91
C GLY A 792 15.42 2.69 10.61
N GLY A 793 14.90 3.85 11.04
CA GLY A 793 15.55 5.14 10.87
C GLY A 793 15.26 5.83 9.52
N PRO A 794 16.05 6.86 9.15
CA PRO A 794 15.89 7.56 7.88
C PRO A 794 15.94 6.62 6.67
N TRP A 795 15.15 6.91 5.64
CA TRP A 795 15.15 6.23 4.34
C TRP A 795 14.85 4.73 4.40
N SER A 796 14.23 4.28 5.49
CA SER A 796 14.14 2.85 5.82
C SER A 796 12.84 2.19 5.38
N GLY A 797 11.84 2.91 4.86
CA GLY A 797 10.56 2.35 4.43
C GLY A 797 10.41 2.39 2.91
N ILE A 798 9.56 1.52 2.36
CA ILE A 798 9.05 1.65 0.98
C ILE A 798 7.60 1.18 0.91
N LEU A 799 6.83 1.81 0.03
CA LEU A 799 5.45 1.44 -0.26
C LEU A 799 5.38 0.60 -1.54
N SER A 800 4.50 -0.39 -1.55
CA SER A 800 4.08 -1.09 -2.75
C SER A 800 2.57 -1.02 -2.91
N TYR A 801 2.12 -0.74 -4.13
CA TYR A 801 0.72 -0.66 -4.52
C TYR A 801 0.49 -1.46 -5.80
N ASP A 802 -0.67 -2.12 -5.89
CA ASP A 802 -1.16 -2.75 -7.10
C ASP A 802 -2.66 -2.46 -7.28
N PRO A 803 -3.12 -2.08 -8.50
CA PRO A 803 -4.54 -1.89 -8.76
C PRO A 803 -5.39 -3.18 -8.68
N ASP A 804 -4.79 -4.36 -8.76
CA ASP A 804 -5.45 -5.63 -8.48
C ASP A 804 -5.40 -5.92 -6.97
N SER A 805 -6.57 -5.83 -6.31
CA SER A 805 -6.74 -6.15 -4.89
C SER A 805 -6.21 -7.53 -4.44
N SER A 806 -5.95 -8.44 -5.37
CA SER A 806 -5.43 -9.80 -5.10
C SER A 806 -3.93 -9.97 -5.37
N ALA A 807 -3.23 -8.93 -5.84
CA ALA A 807 -1.83 -9.00 -6.23
C ALA A 807 -0.88 -9.36 -5.09
N PHE A 808 -1.21 -8.97 -3.85
CA PHE A 808 -0.37 -9.23 -2.68
C PHE A 808 -1.02 -10.27 -1.75
N PRO A 809 -0.21 -11.13 -1.11
CA PRO A 809 -0.71 -12.01 -0.05
C PRO A 809 -1.18 -11.17 1.15
N ASN A 810 -1.92 -11.79 2.06
CA ASN A 810 -2.29 -11.14 3.32
C ASN A 810 -1.05 -10.99 4.22
N LEU A 811 -0.48 -9.79 4.26
CA LEU A 811 0.67 -9.41 5.07
C LEU A 811 0.23 -8.71 6.35
N VAL A 812 0.81 -9.08 7.49
CA VAL A 812 0.54 -8.46 8.78
C VAL A 812 1.76 -7.74 9.34
N GLU A 813 1.53 -6.75 10.20
CA GLU A 813 2.59 -5.99 10.87
C GLU A 813 3.54 -6.93 11.63
N GLY A 814 4.84 -6.85 11.32
CA GLY A 814 5.89 -7.72 11.85
C GLY A 814 6.28 -8.90 10.97
N ASP A 815 5.59 -9.16 9.85
CA ASP A 815 6.06 -10.17 8.88
C ASP A 815 7.41 -9.74 8.29
N PHE A 816 8.41 -10.63 8.35
CA PHE A 816 9.69 -10.45 7.67
C PHE A 816 9.59 -11.06 6.28
N ILE A 817 9.73 -10.23 5.26
CA ILE A 817 9.45 -10.59 3.87
C ILE A 817 10.66 -10.30 2.98
N ARG A 818 10.72 -10.99 1.85
CA ARG A 818 11.57 -10.66 0.70
C ARG A 818 10.70 -10.38 -0.51
N VAL A 819 10.95 -9.25 -1.16
CA VAL A 819 10.15 -8.70 -2.26
C VAL A 819 11.07 -8.41 -3.45
N THR A 820 10.67 -8.84 -4.65
CA THR A 820 11.35 -8.44 -5.90
C THR A 820 10.41 -7.58 -6.72
N GLY A 821 10.88 -6.41 -7.16
CA GLY A 821 10.08 -5.46 -7.90
C GLY A 821 10.90 -4.42 -8.64
N LEU A 822 10.23 -3.68 -9.53
CA LEU A 822 10.74 -2.54 -10.27
C LEU A 822 10.61 -1.28 -9.41
N ILE A 823 11.68 -0.51 -9.27
CA ILE A 823 11.63 0.82 -8.64
C ILE A 823 10.95 1.80 -9.60
N TYR A 824 9.96 2.52 -9.08
CA TYR A 824 9.18 3.48 -9.86
C TYR A 824 8.95 4.77 -9.08
N GLU A 825 8.72 5.88 -9.77
CA GLU A 825 8.38 7.17 -9.17
C GLU A 825 6.92 7.52 -9.41
N TYR A 826 6.16 7.70 -8.32
CA TYR A 826 4.82 8.22 -8.39
C TYR A 826 4.81 9.74 -8.20
N SER A 827 4.50 10.48 -9.28
CA SER A 827 4.43 11.95 -9.25
C SER A 827 3.00 12.48 -9.39
N THR A 828 2.68 13.53 -8.63
CA THR A 828 1.43 14.29 -8.79
C THR A 828 1.65 15.73 -9.29
N GLY A 829 2.86 16.04 -9.78
CA GLY A 829 3.25 17.36 -10.29
C GLY A 829 3.45 18.43 -9.21
N GLY A 830 3.32 18.07 -7.92
CA GLY A 830 3.67 18.92 -6.77
C GLY A 830 4.53 18.22 -5.72
N SER A 831 4.73 16.91 -5.87
CA SER A 831 5.52 16.01 -5.04
C SER A 831 5.75 14.69 -5.78
N ASN A 832 6.79 13.97 -5.37
CA ASN A 832 7.13 12.63 -5.83
C ASN A 832 7.21 11.67 -4.64
N MET A 833 7.19 10.38 -4.93
CA MET A 833 7.41 9.31 -3.96
C MET A 833 7.87 8.06 -4.70
N THR A 834 8.96 7.48 -4.22
CA THR A 834 9.46 6.20 -4.71
C THR A 834 8.58 5.05 -4.24
N GLU A 835 8.17 4.20 -5.18
CA GLU A 835 7.37 3.00 -4.98
C GLU A 835 8.09 1.75 -5.51
N LEU A 836 7.75 0.59 -4.96
CA LEU A 836 8.18 -0.71 -5.45
C LEU A 836 7.02 -1.41 -6.18
N PHE A 837 7.10 -1.53 -7.49
CA PHE A 837 6.16 -2.31 -8.29
C PHE A 837 6.58 -3.78 -8.28
N VAL A 838 5.88 -4.61 -7.50
CA VAL A 838 6.24 -6.02 -7.29
C VAL A 838 6.08 -6.82 -8.57
N THR A 839 7.13 -7.51 -8.99
CA THR A 839 7.14 -8.30 -10.25
C THR A 839 7.22 -9.81 -10.02
N GLN A 840 7.36 -10.24 -8.76
CA GLN A 840 7.39 -11.64 -8.36
C GLN A 840 6.60 -11.85 -7.06
N PRO A 841 6.10 -13.07 -6.77
CA PRO A 841 5.40 -13.33 -5.52
C PRO A 841 6.22 -12.95 -4.28
N VAL A 842 5.59 -12.27 -3.32
CA VAL A 842 6.22 -11.88 -2.04
C VAL A 842 6.54 -13.12 -1.21
N GLU A 843 7.81 -13.27 -0.81
CA GLU A 843 8.27 -14.39 0.03
C GLU A 843 8.17 -14.01 1.51
N ILE A 844 7.32 -14.69 2.30
CA ILE A 844 7.28 -14.51 3.76
C ILE A 844 8.34 -15.39 4.41
N LEU A 845 9.42 -14.75 4.89
CA LEU A 845 10.57 -15.43 5.52
C LEU A 845 10.31 -15.76 7.00
N GLY A 846 9.38 -15.08 7.64
CA GLY A 846 8.99 -15.30 9.03
C GLY A 846 8.33 -14.09 9.66
N SER A 847 8.53 -13.92 10.96
CA SER A 847 8.04 -12.76 11.72
C SER A 847 9.18 -12.23 12.58
N ASP A 848 9.33 -10.91 12.65
CA ASP A 848 10.31 -10.23 13.50
C ASP A 848 9.66 -9.05 14.25
N ALA A 849 10.41 -8.42 15.15
CA ALA A 849 9.96 -7.23 15.84
C ALA A 849 9.91 -6.04 14.87
N VAL A 850 8.82 -5.26 14.92
CA VAL A 850 8.74 -4.02 14.14
C VAL A 850 9.94 -3.11 14.42
N PRO A 851 10.48 -2.41 13.39
CA PRO A 851 11.61 -1.53 13.54
C PRO A 851 11.36 -0.43 14.60
N PRO A 852 12.41 0.07 15.27
CA PRO A 852 12.28 1.14 16.23
C PRO A 852 11.81 2.44 15.55
N GLU A 853 10.78 3.07 16.13
CA GLU A 853 10.19 4.29 15.60
C GLU A 853 10.94 5.54 16.08
N PRO A 854 11.45 6.40 15.18
CA PRO A 854 12.08 7.64 15.55
C PRO A 854 11.04 8.67 16.03
N THR A 855 11.43 9.48 17.01
CA THR A 855 10.64 10.66 17.42
C THR A 855 11.04 11.85 16.55
N VAL A 856 10.08 12.41 15.82
CA VAL A 856 10.30 13.50 14.86
C VAL A 856 9.44 14.69 15.26
N SER A 857 9.98 15.91 15.14
CA SER A 857 9.21 17.13 15.42
C SER A 857 8.22 17.39 14.29
N SER A 858 7.01 17.87 14.61
CA SER A 858 5.99 18.10 13.58
C SER A 858 6.40 19.14 12.52
N GLY A 859 7.28 20.07 12.87
CA GLY A 859 7.84 21.06 11.96
C GLY A 859 8.87 20.52 10.98
N ASP A 860 9.58 19.46 11.34
CA ASP A 860 10.63 18.83 10.51
C ASP A 860 9.99 18.04 9.35
N LEU A 861 8.70 17.71 9.46
CA LEU A 861 7.90 17.03 8.43
C LEU A 861 7.27 18.00 7.42
N ARG A 862 7.81 19.20 7.21
CA ARG A 862 7.15 20.24 6.37
C ARG A 862 7.84 20.54 5.05
N TRP A 863 9.14 20.26 4.96
CA TRP A 863 9.98 20.58 3.81
C TRP A 863 10.84 19.39 3.44
N PRO A 864 11.04 19.10 2.14
CA PRO A 864 11.72 17.89 1.68
C PRO A 864 13.12 17.72 2.28
N THR A 865 13.87 18.81 2.45
CA THR A 865 15.21 18.79 3.07
C THR A 865 15.28 18.19 4.48
N GLU A 866 14.17 18.12 5.20
CA GLU A 866 14.09 17.52 6.54
C GLU A 866 13.11 16.33 6.59
N ALA A 867 12.04 16.40 5.81
CA ALA A 867 10.91 15.48 5.84
C ALA A 867 11.11 14.23 4.98
N GLU A 868 11.81 14.36 3.85
CA GLU A 868 11.87 13.30 2.81
C GLU A 868 12.47 12.01 3.34
N GLN A 869 13.46 12.12 4.21
CA GLN A 869 14.08 10.98 4.88
C GLN A 869 13.10 10.13 5.72
N TRP A 870 11.91 10.64 6.03
CA TRP A 870 10.89 9.93 6.79
C TRP A 870 9.79 9.36 5.90
N GLY A 871 9.80 9.62 4.59
CA GLY A 871 8.82 9.12 3.64
C GLY A 871 8.60 7.61 3.76
N THR A 872 7.35 7.18 3.93
CA THR A 872 6.91 5.79 4.21
C THR A 872 7.42 5.18 5.53
N VAL A 873 8.23 5.89 6.32
CA VAL A 873 8.74 5.41 7.62
C VAL A 873 7.67 5.63 8.69
N MET A 874 7.49 4.64 9.57
CA MET A 874 6.69 4.80 10.79
C MET A 874 7.43 5.67 11.81
N ILE A 875 6.85 6.80 12.18
CA ILE A 875 7.44 7.76 13.12
C ILE A 875 6.48 8.07 14.28
N LYS A 876 7.00 8.78 15.28
CA LYS A 876 6.23 9.29 16.42
C LYS A 876 6.42 10.79 16.60
N VAL A 877 5.31 11.53 16.72
CA VAL A 877 5.28 12.93 17.17
C VAL A 877 4.78 12.97 18.61
N GLU A 878 5.48 13.66 19.51
CA GLU A 878 5.12 13.74 20.93
C GLU A 878 4.73 15.14 21.37
N ASN A 879 3.81 15.25 22.33
CA ASN A 879 3.40 16.49 22.98
C ASN A 879 2.85 17.56 22.01
N ALA A 880 2.06 17.14 21.02
CA ALA A 880 1.45 18.03 20.04
C ALA A 880 0.07 18.54 20.48
N VAL A 881 -0.32 19.72 19.99
CA VAL A 881 -1.65 20.30 20.20
C VAL A 881 -2.38 20.38 18.87
N ILE A 882 -3.64 19.97 18.83
CA ILE A 882 -4.48 20.13 17.63
C ILE A 882 -4.73 21.62 17.38
N THR A 883 -4.33 22.11 16.20
CA THR A 883 -4.38 23.51 15.79
C THR A 883 -5.56 23.83 14.87
N ALA A 884 -6.04 22.86 14.11
CA ALA A 884 -7.20 22.95 13.22
C ALA A 884 -7.81 21.57 12.98
N ASN A 885 -9.11 21.49 12.69
CA ASN A 885 -9.85 20.23 12.55
C ASN A 885 -11.02 20.32 11.55
N ASP A 886 -10.90 21.20 10.56
CA ASP A 886 -11.91 21.46 9.52
C ASP A 886 -11.19 21.46 8.16
N PHE A 887 -10.88 20.26 7.68
CA PHE A 887 -10.22 20.02 6.40
C PHE A 887 -11.09 19.13 5.50
N PRO A 888 -11.00 19.30 4.18
CA PRO A 888 -11.82 18.52 3.24
C PRO A 888 -11.35 17.07 3.04
N TYR A 889 -10.05 16.81 3.24
CA TYR A 889 -9.39 15.53 2.94
C TYR A 889 -8.43 15.08 4.04
N ASP A 890 -8.37 15.81 5.15
CA ASP A 890 -7.47 15.51 6.27
C ASP A 890 -8.29 15.51 7.55
N LEU A 891 -7.83 14.79 8.56
CA LEU A 891 -8.55 14.67 9.81
C LEU A 891 -8.38 15.92 10.69
N PHE A 892 -7.14 16.31 10.96
CA PHE A 892 -6.79 17.52 11.71
C PHE A 892 -5.34 17.94 11.47
N ALA A 893 -4.98 19.14 11.93
CA ALA A 893 -3.61 19.60 12.01
C ALA A 893 -3.15 19.63 13.46
N MET A 894 -1.88 19.27 13.71
CA MET A 894 -1.28 19.30 15.04
C MET A 894 0.11 19.93 15.02
N ASP A 895 0.53 20.50 16.14
CA ASP A 895 1.81 21.22 16.29
C ASP A 895 2.40 21.00 17.69
N ASP A 896 3.64 20.51 17.78
CA ASP A 896 4.42 20.35 19.01
C ASP A 896 5.18 21.63 19.45
N GLY A 897 5.04 22.70 18.66
CA GLY A 897 5.73 23.98 18.82
C GLY A 897 6.84 24.22 17.79
N SER A 898 7.20 23.22 16.98
CA SER A 898 8.15 23.33 15.87
C SER A 898 7.49 23.69 14.54
N GLY A 899 6.19 23.44 14.38
CA GLY A 899 5.44 23.70 13.16
C GLY A 899 4.28 22.73 13.00
N SER A 900 3.23 23.17 12.29
CA SER A 900 2.02 22.35 12.12
C SER A 900 2.18 21.33 11.00
N ILE A 901 1.75 20.09 11.25
CA ILE A 901 1.64 18.99 10.28
C ILE A 901 0.17 18.57 10.15
N LEU A 902 -0.21 18.02 8.99
CA LEU A 902 -1.52 17.40 8.78
C LEU A 902 -1.49 15.94 9.24
N VAL A 903 -2.62 15.49 9.78
CA VAL A 903 -2.90 14.10 10.11
C VAL A 903 -4.02 13.63 9.20
N ASP A 904 -3.76 12.56 8.46
CA ASP A 904 -4.65 11.98 7.46
C ASP A 904 -5.30 10.70 8.01
N ASP A 905 -6.47 10.35 7.47
CA ASP A 905 -7.26 9.17 7.82
C ASP A 905 -7.16 8.03 6.80
N ASP A 906 -6.06 7.96 6.04
CA ASP A 906 -5.75 6.92 5.06
C ASP A 906 -6.01 5.47 5.51
N SER A 907 -5.94 5.16 6.81
CA SER A 907 -6.34 3.85 7.35
C SER A 907 -7.86 3.74 7.56
N ASP A 908 -8.45 2.66 7.07
CA ASP A 908 -9.86 2.30 7.27
C ASP A 908 -10.24 2.30 8.78
N SER A 909 -9.30 1.95 9.66
CA SER A 909 -9.53 1.96 11.11
C SER A 909 -9.65 3.39 11.67
N ILE A 910 -8.97 4.37 11.07
CA ILE A 910 -9.03 5.77 11.47
C ILE A 910 -10.27 6.42 10.86
N GLU A 911 -10.47 6.27 9.54
CA GLU A 911 -11.64 6.79 8.82
C GLU A 911 -12.93 6.35 9.51
N PHE A 912 -13.12 5.03 9.71
CA PHE A 912 -14.34 4.49 10.32
C PHE A 912 -14.63 5.06 11.71
N TYR A 913 -13.59 5.24 12.54
CA TYR A 913 -13.77 5.76 13.88
C TYR A 913 -14.16 7.24 13.85
N PHE A 914 -13.47 8.06 13.07
CA PHE A 914 -13.71 9.50 13.04
C PHE A 914 -14.93 9.90 12.21
N ASP A 915 -15.41 9.06 11.31
CA ASP A 915 -16.73 9.18 10.69
C ASP A 915 -17.87 9.06 11.74
N GLU A 916 -17.68 8.23 12.78
CA GLU A 916 -18.65 8.08 13.85
C GLU A 916 -18.57 9.21 14.88
N VAL A 917 -17.37 9.56 15.34
CA VAL A 917 -17.18 10.47 16.49
C VAL A 917 -16.84 11.92 16.12
N GLY A 918 -16.40 12.17 14.87
CA GLY A 918 -15.88 13.45 14.39
C GLY A 918 -14.46 13.77 14.89
N PRO A 919 -13.72 14.66 14.20
CA PRO A 919 -12.35 14.97 14.55
C PRO A 919 -12.25 15.64 15.93
N PRO A 920 -11.14 15.46 16.67
CA PRO A 920 -11.04 15.99 18.03
C PRO A 920 -11.02 17.53 18.02
N PRO A 921 -11.49 18.20 19.09
CA PRO A 921 -11.54 19.66 19.15
C PRO A 921 -10.16 20.32 19.08
N VAL A 922 -10.07 21.49 18.44
CA VAL A 922 -8.88 22.36 18.51
C VAL A 922 -8.51 22.66 19.97
N GLY A 923 -7.22 22.54 20.29
CA GLY A 923 -6.67 22.70 21.64
C GLY A 923 -6.55 21.38 22.42
N THR A 924 -6.99 20.25 21.85
CA THR A 924 -6.74 18.92 22.43
C THR A 924 -5.24 18.62 22.40
N VAL A 925 -4.72 18.07 23.51
CA VAL A 925 -3.32 17.66 23.63
C VAL A 925 -3.20 16.18 23.28
N ILE A 926 -2.32 15.89 22.33
CA ILE A 926 -1.89 14.55 21.96
C ILE A 926 -0.55 14.30 22.66
N GLU A 927 -0.53 13.35 23.60
CA GLU A 927 0.70 12.91 24.26
C GLU A 927 1.64 12.28 23.23
N SER A 928 1.10 11.42 22.36
CA SER A 928 1.81 10.93 21.19
C SER A 928 0.90 10.53 20.04
N ALA A 929 1.31 10.87 18.82
CA ALA A 929 0.75 10.35 17.59
C ALA A 929 1.82 9.54 16.85
N ARG A 930 1.50 8.28 16.58
CA ARG A 930 2.30 7.38 15.74
C ARG A 930 1.64 7.26 14.36
N GLY A 931 2.44 7.15 13.30
CA GLY A 931 1.94 6.96 11.95
C GLY A 931 3.07 6.94 10.94
N TRP A 932 2.78 6.51 9.72
CA TRP A 932 3.75 6.59 8.63
C TRP A 932 3.69 7.96 7.97
N VAL A 933 4.79 8.40 7.37
CA VAL A 933 4.84 9.69 6.68
C VAL A 933 4.46 9.52 5.21
N TYR A 934 3.28 10.01 4.86
CA TYR A 934 2.74 10.05 3.50
C TYR A 934 3.26 11.27 2.76
N HIS A 935 3.66 11.16 1.49
CA HIS A 935 4.28 12.30 0.77
C HIS A 935 4.09 12.34 -0.74
N HIS A 936 3.03 11.73 -1.30
CA HIS A 936 2.84 11.72 -2.75
C HIS A 936 1.69 12.61 -3.28
N PHE A 937 0.89 13.20 -2.39
CA PHE A 937 -0.11 14.21 -2.74
C PHE A 937 0.05 15.48 -1.90
N GLY A 938 0.03 16.63 -2.57
CA GLY A 938 0.16 17.95 -1.96
C GLY A 938 1.10 18.82 -2.78
N SER A 939 1.66 19.85 -2.15
CA SER A 939 2.76 20.62 -2.73
C SER A 939 3.80 20.97 -1.66
N TYR A 940 5.08 20.83 -2.01
CA TYR A 940 6.16 21.28 -1.11
C TYR A 940 5.99 22.77 -0.77
N SER A 941 5.53 23.57 -1.74
CA SER A 941 5.40 25.02 -1.62
C SER A 941 4.44 25.51 -0.53
N ASP A 942 3.44 24.70 -0.16
CA ASP A 942 2.48 25.02 0.91
C ASP A 942 2.56 24.06 2.11
N SER A 943 3.57 23.18 2.14
CA SER A 943 3.80 22.18 3.18
C SER A 943 2.63 21.22 3.38
N THR A 944 1.90 20.88 2.31
CA THR A 944 0.80 19.89 2.37
C THR A 944 1.20 18.51 1.87
N THR A 945 2.40 18.35 1.30
CA THR A 945 2.91 17.07 0.80
C THR A 945 3.03 16.02 1.90
N TYR A 946 3.82 16.32 2.94
CA TYR A 946 4.09 15.38 4.01
C TYR A 946 2.95 15.41 5.04
N LYS A 947 2.44 14.23 5.39
CA LYS A 947 1.37 14.06 6.38
C LYS A 947 1.67 12.86 7.27
N LEU A 948 1.14 12.88 8.48
CA LEU A 948 1.19 11.72 9.36
C LEU A 948 -0.08 10.87 9.18
N CYS A 949 0.08 9.58 8.88
CA CYS A 949 -1.01 8.64 8.69
C CYS A 949 -0.97 7.55 9.80
N PRO A 950 -1.76 7.70 10.88
CA PRO A 950 -1.91 6.65 11.88
C PRO A 950 -2.60 5.41 11.30
N LEU A 951 -2.23 4.21 11.77
CA LEU A 951 -2.85 2.96 11.30
C LEU A 951 -4.04 2.55 12.16
N TYR A 952 -4.00 2.84 13.45
CA TYR A 952 -5.03 2.48 14.41
C TYR A 952 -5.34 3.63 15.35
N VAL A 953 -6.55 3.68 15.91
CA VAL A 953 -6.93 4.71 16.90
C VAL A 953 -6.00 4.69 18.13
N SER A 954 -5.43 3.53 18.47
CA SER A 954 -4.43 3.40 19.54
C SER A 954 -3.10 4.11 19.26
N ASP A 955 -2.81 4.44 18.01
CA ASP A 955 -1.63 5.23 17.63
C ASP A 955 -1.80 6.72 18.03
N LEU A 956 -3.02 7.16 18.33
CA LEU A 956 -3.34 8.49 18.85
C LEU A 956 -3.57 8.43 20.36
N VAL A 957 -2.53 8.71 21.14
CA VAL A 957 -2.58 8.75 22.60
C VAL A 957 -2.85 10.18 23.05
N TYR A 958 -4.07 10.44 23.51
CA TYR A 958 -4.46 11.72 24.08
C TYR A 958 -4.06 11.81 25.55
N GLU A 959 -3.63 13.00 25.99
CA GLU A 959 -3.40 13.24 27.41
C GLU A 959 -4.73 13.12 28.16
N ILE A 960 -4.84 12.12 29.05
CA ILE A 960 -6.01 11.99 29.92
C ILE A 960 -5.96 13.18 30.89
N GLN A 961 -6.81 14.18 30.68
CA GLN A 961 -7.02 15.19 31.71
C GLN A 961 -7.56 14.48 32.97
N GLU A 962 -6.73 14.38 34.02
CA GLU A 962 -7.18 13.87 35.32
C GLU A 962 -8.33 14.76 35.82
N GLY A 963 -9.53 14.20 35.85
CA GLY A 963 -10.75 14.89 36.25
C GLY A 963 -11.64 14.04 37.13
N ILE A 964 -12.62 14.67 37.78
CA ILE A 964 -13.61 13.99 38.62
C ILE A 964 -14.96 14.06 37.92
N SER A 965 -15.55 12.90 37.64
CA SER A 965 -16.91 12.81 37.11
C SER A 965 -17.93 13.11 38.22
N VAL A 966 -18.73 14.15 38.04
CA VAL A 966 -19.75 14.61 38.99
C VAL A 966 -21.11 14.34 38.39
N SER A 967 -21.85 13.43 39.01
CA SER A 967 -23.23 13.12 38.62
C SER A 967 -24.20 14.27 38.93
N HIS A 968 -25.32 14.36 38.23
CA HIS A 968 -26.44 15.25 38.56
C HIS A 968 -27.76 14.61 38.14
N ILE A 969 -28.84 14.97 38.84
CA ILE A 969 -30.20 14.56 38.48
C ILE A 969 -30.87 15.64 37.60
N ALA A 970 -31.94 15.28 36.90
CA ALA A 970 -32.80 16.27 36.26
C ALA A 970 -33.39 17.21 37.32
N GLY A 971 -33.38 18.52 37.05
CA GLY A 971 -33.82 19.55 37.98
C GLY A 971 -32.69 20.17 38.80
N TRP A 972 -33.00 20.61 40.02
CA TRP A 972 -32.09 21.37 40.88
C TRP A 972 -31.08 20.48 41.60
N ASN A 973 -29.81 20.86 41.54
CA ASN A 973 -28.69 20.17 42.17
C ASN A 973 -27.84 21.14 43.00
N LEU A 974 -27.12 20.62 43.99
CA LEU A 974 -26.07 21.35 44.69
C LEU A 974 -24.71 20.98 44.09
N VAL A 975 -24.02 21.96 43.51
CA VAL A 975 -22.76 21.78 42.80
C VAL A 975 -21.65 22.65 43.39
N SER A 976 -20.41 22.33 43.07
CA SER A 976 -19.23 23.15 43.38
C SER A 976 -18.10 22.91 42.37
N PHE A 977 -17.06 23.72 42.45
CA PHE A 977 -15.83 23.50 41.69
C PHE A 977 -14.67 23.16 42.64
N PRO A 978 -14.15 21.92 42.63
CA PRO A 978 -13.16 21.47 43.60
C PRO A 978 -11.71 21.65 43.11
N PHE A 979 -11.46 22.42 42.05
CA PHE A 979 -10.14 22.64 41.46
C PHE A 979 -9.79 24.15 41.41
N GLU A 980 -8.51 24.49 41.25
CA GLU A 980 -8.04 25.82 40.82
C GLU A 980 -7.78 25.81 39.30
N GLY A 981 -8.03 26.91 38.57
CA GLY A 981 -7.89 26.88 37.11
C GLY A 981 -8.43 28.09 36.35
N VAL A 982 -8.28 28.04 35.01
CA VAL A 982 -8.25 29.23 34.10
C VAL A 982 -9.63 29.77 33.72
N ASP A 983 -10.69 28.95 33.73
CA ASP A 983 -12.07 29.38 33.51
C ASP A 983 -13.04 28.63 34.45
N ASN A 984 -13.65 29.35 35.39
CA ASN A 984 -14.59 28.82 36.36
C ASN A 984 -16.06 29.21 36.07
N SER A 985 -16.36 29.68 34.86
CA SER A 985 -17.73 29.94 34.43
C SER A 985 -18.55 28.64 34.43
N TYR A 986 -19.76 28.66 35.01
CA TYR A 986 -20.54 27.43 35.18
C TYR A 986 -20.93 26.75 33.87
N ASN A 987 -21.00 27.49 32.75
CA ASN A 987 -21.30 26.92 31.43
C ASN A 987 -20.11 26.15 30.84
N VAL A 988 -18.90 26.40 31.32
CA VAL A 988 -17.70 25.63 30.93
C VAL A 988 -17.58 24.40 31.82
N VAL A 989 -17.78 24.58 33.13
CA VAL A 989 -17.66 23.49 34.12
C VAL A 989 -18.84 22.49 34.04
N PHE A 990 -20.04 22.97 33.76
CA PHE A 990 -21.28 22.19 33.64
C PHE A 990 -22.02 22.59 32.35
N PRO A 991 -21.58 22.14 31.17
CA PRO A 991 -22.13 22.59 29.88
C PRO A 991 -23.61 22.21 29.69
N ASP A 992 -24.07 21.15 30.34
CA ASP A 992 -25.46 20.67 30.25
C ASP A 992 -26.42 21.41 31.20
N ALA A 993 -25.92 22.42 31.93
CA ALA A 993 -26.74 23.19 32.85
C ALA A 993 -27.73 24.11 32.10
N THR A 994 -28.92 24.26 32.67
CA THR A 994 -29.90 25.23 32.20
C THR A 994 -29.34 26.64 32.38
N SER A 995 -29.08 27.33 31.27
CA SER A 995 -28.50 28.69 31.27
C SER A 995 -29.26 29.65 32.19
N GLY A 996 -28.51 30.39 33.00
CA GLY A 996 -28.99 31.43 33.92
C GLY A 996 -29.44 30.93 35.29
N THR A 997 -29.21 29.66 35.61
CA THR A 997 -29.74 29.03 36.83
C THR A 997 -28.73 28.86 37.97
N LEU A 998 -27.50 29.36 37.85
CA LEU A 998 -26.54 29.32 38.96
C LEU A 998 -26.93 30.30 40.08
N TYR A 999 -27.11 29.79 41.30
CA TYR A 999 -27.41 30.61 42.48
C TYR A 999 -26.50 30.29 43.67
N GLU A 1000 -25.88 31.32 44.24
CA GLU A 1000 -25.22 31.26 45.54
C GLU A 1000 -26.17 31.65 46.68
N PHE A 1001 -25.72 31.47 47.93
CA PHE A 1001 -26.49 31.89 49.10
C PHE A 1001 -25.73 32.86 50.01
N SER A 1002 -26.25 34.09 50.10
CA SER A 1002 -25.78 35.12 51.03
C SER A 1002 -26.94 35.68 51.85
N GLY A 1003 -27.62 34.80 52.61
CA GLY A 1003 -28.84 35.10 53.38
C GLY A 1003 -30.14 35.12 52.55
N THR A 1004 -30.00 35.22 51.22
CA THR A 1004 -31.02 34.95 50.19
C THR A 1004 -30.30 34.38 48.96
N TYR A 1005 -31.03 33.78 48.02
CA TYR A 1005 -30.46 33.36 46.75
C TYR A 1005 -30.07 34.55 45.89
N VAL A 1006 -28.83 34.53 45.39
CA VAL A 1006 -28.25 35.53 44.50
C VAL A 1006 -27.71 34.80 43.27
N ASN A 1007 -27.94 35.35 42.08
CA ASN A 1007 -27.48 34.73 40.84
C ASN A 1007 -25.97 34.94 40.69
N ALA A 1008 -25.26 33.91 40.25
CA ALA A 1008 -23.82 33.94 40.01
C ALA A 1008 -23.52 33.47 38.57
N THR A 1009 -22.31 33.72 38.09
CA THR A 1009 -21.83 33.28 36.77
C THR A 1009 -20.62 32.34 36.86
N ASP A 1010 -19.92 32.37 37.98
CA ASP A 1010 -18.66 31.68 38.16
C ASP A 1010 -18.68 30.89 39.47
N LEU A 1011 -18.01 29.75 39.48
CA LEU A 1011 -17.89 28.85 40.62
C LEU A 1011 -16.60 29.17 41.37
N GLU A 1012 -16.70 29.67 42.59
CA GLU A 1012 -15.53 29.88 43.45
C GLU A 1012 -15.28 28.64 44.33
N PRO A 1013 -14.03 28.14 44.40
CA PRO A 1013 -13.71 27.03 45.30
C PRO A 1013 -14.08 27.31 46.75
N GLY A 1014 -14.70 26.31 47.41
CA GLY A 1014 -15.17 26.40 48.80
C GLY A 1014 -16.60 26.89 48.97
N ASN A 1015 -17.17 27.51 47.94
CA ASN A 1015 -18.59 27.83 47.89
C ASN A 1015 -19.37 26.66 47.30
N GLY A 1016 -20.62 26.49 47.75
CA GLY A 1016 -21.60 25.63 47.11
C GLY A 1016 -22.61 26.48 46.34
N TYR A 1017 -23.22 25.91 45.31
CA TYR A 1017 -24.16 26.60 44.44
C TYR A 1017 -25.36 25.72 44.11
N TRP A 1018 -26.50 26.34 43.83
CA TRP A 1018 -27.61 25.71 43.14
C TRP A 1018 -27.42 25.82 41.64
N LEU A 1019 -27.64 24.72 40.92
CA LEU A 1019 -27.63 24.70 39.47
C LEU A 1019 -28.72 23.75 38.96
N ASN A 1020 -29.41 24.13 37.88
CA ASN A 1020 -30.50 23.34 37.31
C ASN A 1020 -30.07 22.65 36.02
N PHE A 1021 -30.49 21.41 35.81
CA PHE A 1021 -30.23 20.62 34.60
C PHE A 1021 -31.54 20.15 33.99
N SER A 1022 -31.64 20.08 32.66
CA SER A 1022 -32.86 19.59 31.99
C SER A 1022 -33.05 18.09 32.21
N ASP A 1023 -31.97 17.34 32.23
CA ASP A 1023 -31.92 15.88 32.32
C ASP A 1023 -30.84 15.42 33.33
N GLY A 1024 -30.92 14.15 33.75
CA GLY A 1024 -29.90 13.56 34.62
C GLY A 1024 -28.68 13.10 33.81
N GLY A 1025 -27.49 13.18 34.40
CA GLY A 1025 -26.24 12.88 33.71
C GLY A 1025 -25.03 13.02 34.62
N SER A 1026 -23.88 13.28 34.03
CA SER A 1026 -22.63 13.58 34.74
C SER A 1026 -21.74 14.47 33.89
N ASN A 1027 -20.99 15.37 34.52
CA ASN A 1027 -19.96 16.18 33.86
C ASN A 1027 -18.58 15.85 34.44
N LEU A 1028 -17.55 15.81 33.59
CA LEU A 1028 -16.15 15.66 34.02
C LEU A 1028 -15.59 17.04 34.38
N LEU A 1029 -15.15 17.22 35.63
CA LEU A 1029 -14.53 18.45 36.09
C LEU A 1029 -13.00 18.27 36.11
N THR A 1030 -12.27 19.20 35.52
CA THR A 1030 -10.79 19.19 35.42
C THR A 1030 -10.19 20.48 35.99
N GLY A 1031 -8.92 20.42 36.40
CA GLY A 1031 -8.15 21.55 36.92
C GLY A 1031 -7.12 21.14 37.97
N ASP A 1032 -6.44 22.12 38.59
CA ASP A 1032 -5.42 21.87 39.62
C ASP A 1032 -6.08 21.40 40.93
N PRO A 1033 -5.70 20.24 41.48
CA PRO A 1033 -6.35 19.70 42.67
C PRO A 1033 -6.04 20.50 43.94
N ILE A 1034 -7.11 20.90 44.65
CA ILE A 1034 -7.07 21.54 45.96
C ILE A 1034 -6.96 20.46 47.04
N SER A 1035 -5.90 20.51 47.84
CA SER A 1035 -5.69 19.57 48.97
C SER A 1035 -6.12 20.12 50.33
N SER A 1036 -6.31 21.44 50.45
CA SER A 1036 -6.71 22.13 51.68
C SER A 1036 -7.35 23.48 51.36
N LEU A 1037 -8.44 23.83 52.04
CA LEU A 1037 -9.18 25.06 51.84
C LEU A 1037 -9.69 25.65 53.16
N THR A 1038 -9.58 26.96 53.32
CA THR A 1038 -10.15 27.71 54.46
C THR A 1038 -11.44 28.38 54.02
N ILE A 1039 -12.56 28.05 54.67
CA ILE A 1039 -13.90 28.51 54.32
C ILE A 1039 -14.45 29.41 55.42
N SER A 1040 -14.94 30.59 55.05
CA SER A 1040 -15.59 31.53 55.96
C SER A 1040 -17.09 31.25 56.05
N LEU A 1041 -17.59 30.99 57.26
CA LEU A 1041 -19.01 30.81 57.55
C LEU A 1041 -19.60 32.06 58.22
N SER A 1042 -20.84 32.39 57.86
CA SER A 1042 -21.70 33.34 58.56
C SER A 1042 -22.54 32.63 59.63
N ALA A 1043 -23.04 33.36 60.63
CA ALA A 1043 -24.01 32.80 61.57
C ALA A 1043 -25.31 32.41 60.85
N GLY A 1044 -25.82 31.20 61.09
CA GLY A 1044 -26.95 30.61 60.36
C GLY A 1044 -26.52 29.68 59.22
N TRP A 1045 -27.40 29.52 58.22
CA TRP A 1045 -27.17 28.64 57.07
C TRP A 1045 -26.14 29.19 56.09
N ASN A 1046 -25.23 28.34 55.63
CA ASN A 1046 -24.22 28.62 54.62
C ASN A 1046 -24.22 27.51 53.57
N LEU A 1047 -23.94 27.88 52.32
CA LEU A 1047 -23.76 26.96 51.22
C LEU A 1047 -22.26 26.88 50.90
N PHE A 1048 -21.67 25.70 51.10
CA PHE A 1048 -20.22 25.49 51.05
C PHE A 1048 -19.89 24.18 50.31
N SER A 1049 -18.61 23.91 50.08
CA SER A 1049 -18.17 22.70 49.38
C SER A 1049 -16.90 22.08 49.95
N GLY A 1050 -16.57 20.88 49.44
CA GLY A 1050 -15.34 20.15 49.75
C GLY A 1050 -14.16 20.52 48.84
N ILE A 1051 -13.10 19.72 48.92
CA ILE A 1051 -11.86 19.83 48.12
C ILE A 1051 -11.83 18.73 47.03
N SER A 1052 -10.73 18.55 46.28
CA SER A 1052 -10.64 17.56 45.17
C SER A 1052 -10.62 16.09 45.61
N THR A 1053 -10.77 15.82 46.91
CA THR A 1053 -10.87 14.46 47.44
C THR A 1053 -12.04 14.38 48.40
N THR A 1054 -12.62 13.18 48.56
CA THR A 1054 -13.73 12.98 49.49
C THR A 1054 -13.25 13.20 50.94
N VAL A 1055 -13.92 14.08 51.68
CA VAL A 1055 -13.57 14.43 53.07
C VAL A 1055 -14.71 14.07 54.03
N SER A 1056 -14.41 13.37 55.12
CA SER A 1056 -15.40 13.15 56.18
C SER A 1056 -15.73 14.45 56.91
N ILE A 1057 -17.01 14.68 57.25
CA ILE A 1057 -17.39 15.88 58.02
C ILE A 1057 -16.70 15.96 59.40
N ASP A 1058 -16.27 14.81 59.94
CA ASP A 1058 -15.52 14.72 61.21
C ASP A 1058 -14.06 15.17 61.08
N GLU A 1059 -13.55 15.31 59.86
CA GLU A 1059 -12.19 15.77 59.54
C GLU A 1059 -12.11 17.29 59.35
N ILE A 1060 -13.25 17.98 59.24
CA ILE A 1060 -13.31 19.44 59.16
C ILE A 1060 -12.73 20.04 60.45
N ASP A 1061 -11.71 20.89 60.31
CA ASP A 1061 -11.08 21.59 61.44
C ASP A 1061 -11.92 22.83 61.80
N ASP A 1062 -12.86 22.61 62.71
CA ASP A 1062 -13.69 23.64 63.31
C ASP A 1062 -13.17 23.97 64.73
N ILE A 1063 -12.09 24.75 64.78
CA ILE A 1063 -11.36 25.02 66.04
C ILE A 1063 -12.20 25.76 67.08
N ASN A 1064 -13.17 26.57 66.62
CA ASN A 1064 -14.05 27.37 67.46
C ASN A 1064 -15.38 26.65 67.76
N SER A 1065 -15.59 25.45 67.22
CA SER A 1065 -16.84 24.68 67.36
C SER A 1065 -18.08 25.47 66.92
N ILE A 1066 -17.95 26.18 65.79
CA ILE A 1066 -19.01 27.04 65.24
C ILE A 1066 -20.05 26.26 64.46
N ILE A 1067 -19.74 25.06 63.92
CA ILE A 1067 -20.71 24.23 63.18
C ILE A 1067 -21.76 23.64 64.14
N VAL A 1068 -23.03 23.79 63.80
CA VAL A 1068 -24.13 23.14 64.52
C VAL A 1068 -24.12 21.64 64.20
N PRO A 1069 -23.91 20.75 65.20
CA PRO A 1069 -23.76 19.32 64.92
C PRO A 1069 -24.99 18.68 64.28
N GLY A 1070 -24.78 17.92 63.20
CA GLY A 1070 -25.86 17.22 62.46
C GLY A 1070 -26.59 18.09 61.43
N THR A 1071 -26.02 19.24 61.07
CA THR A 1071 -26.62 20.18 60.10
C THR A 1071 -25.91 20.25 58.76
N VAL A 1072 -25.05 19.27 58.44
CA VAL A 1072 -24.49 19.15 57.08
C VAL A 1072 -25.48 18.39 56.21
N TYR A 1073 -25.97 19.02 55.15
CA TYR A 1073 -26.95 18.44 54.22
C TYR A 1073 -26.47 18.53 52.77
N GLY A 1074 -26.62 17.45 52.02
CA GLY A 1074 -26.62 17.45 50.56
C GLY A 1074 -28.05 17.52 50.01
N PHE A 1075 -28.17 17.48 48.68
CA PHE A 1075 -29.44 17.47 47.99
C PHE A 1075 -29.44 16.44 46.85
N ASP A 1076 -30.38 15.49 46.91
CA ASP A 1076 -30.64 14.48 45.87
C ASP A 1076 -32.16 14.35 45.73
N GLY A 1077 -32.76 15.31 45.02
CA GLY A 1077 -34.21 15.50 44.90
C GLY A 1077 -34.91 16.03 46.16
N THR A 1078 -34.36 15.74 47.35
CA THR A 1078 -34.77 16.25 48.67
C THR A 1078 -33.53 16.46 49.56
N TYR A 1079 -33.65 17.19 50.67
CA TYR A 1079 -32.53 17.40 51.59
C TYR A 1079 -32.18 16.13 52.36
N GLN A 1080 -30.89 15.76 52.32
CA GLN A 1080 -30.35 14.59 53.00
C GLN A 1080 -29.16 14.96 53.88
N ASN A 1081 -29.12 14.44 55.10
CA ASN A 1081 -27.91 14.54 55.90
C ASN A 1081 -26.80 13.70 55.27
N THR A 1082 -25.58 14.22 55.25
CA THR A 1082 -24.39 13.50 54.80
C THR A 1082 -23.34 13.41 55.89
N SER A 1083 -22.51 12.37 55.84
CA SER A 1083 -21.30 12.22 56.66
C SER A 1083 -20.01 12.51 55.89
N VAL A 1084 -20.10 12.76 54.58
CA VAL A 1084 -18.95 13.03 53.70
C VAL A 1084 -19.23 14.19 52.75
N LEU A 1085 -18.17 14.90 52.37
CA LEU A 1085 -18.14 15.89 51.30
C LEU A 1085 -17.46 15.26 50.10
N GLU A 1086 -18.25 14.86 49.10
CA GLU A 1086 -17.77 14.42 47.80
C GLU A 1086 -17.34 15.62 46.94
N PRO A 1087 -16.23 15.52 46.17
CA PRO A 1087 -15.78 16.58 45.27
C PRO A 1087 -16.84 16.94 44.22
N GLY A 1088 -16.91 18.23 43.87
CA GLY A 1088 -17.84 18.75 42.85
C GLY A 1088 -19.30 18.90 43.30
N LYS A 1089 -19.63 18.51 44.54
CA LYS A 1089 -20.95 18.69 45.13
C LYS A 1089 -20.97 19.86 46.12
N GLY A 1090 -22.08 20.58 46.13
CA GLY A 1090 -22.38 21.61 47.13
C GLY A 1090 -23.12 21.04 48.35
N TYR A 1091 -22.95 21.69 49.50
CA TYR A 1091 -23.56 21.27 50.77
C TYR A 1091 -24.05 22.46 51.57
N TRP A 1092 -25.07 22.24 52.40
CA TRP A 1092 -25.52 23.18 53.41
C TRP A 1092 -24.89 22.87 54.76
N VAL A 1093 -24.57 23.92 55.53
CA VAL A 1093 -24.15 23.81 56.93
C VAL A 1093 -24.72 24.97 57.76
N ASN A 1094 -25.18 24.70 58.99
CA ASN A 1094 -25.63 25.74 59.92
C ASN A 1094 -24.52 26.04 60.93
N ALA A 1095 -24.29 27.31 61.25
CA ALA A 1095 -23.28 27.75 62.19
C ALA A 1095 -23.85 28.63 63.32
N TYR A 1096 -23.38 28.43 64.55
CA TYR A 1096 -23.78 29.20 65.74
C TYR A 1096 -23.37 30.68 65.63
N GLU A 1097 -22.21 30.95 65.06
CA GLU A 1097 -21.64 32.28 64.87
C GLU A 1097 -20.76 32.32 63.62
N ALA A 1098 -20.39 33.52 63.17
CA ALA A 1098 -19.49 33.67 62.03
C ALA A 1098 -18.04 33.31 62.41
N GLY A 1099 -17.32 32.65 61.52
CA GLY A 1099 -15.93 32.23 61.72
C GLY A 1099 -15.40 31.36 60.58
N GLU A 1100 -14.18 30.86 60.71
CA GLU A 1100 -13.52 30.06 59.67
C GLU A 1100 -13.44 28.58 60.05
N ILE A 1101 -13.57 27.71 59.05
CA ILE A 1101 -13.29 26.28 59.12
C ILE A 1101 -12.22 25.91 58.09
N VAL A 1102 -11.48 24.82 58.32
CA VAL A 1102 -10.51 24.29 57.34
C VAL A 1102 -10.90 22.88 56.91
N VAL A 1103 -11.01 22.67 55.61
CA VAL A 1103 -11.22 21.36 54.98
C VAL A 1103 -9.89 20.92 54.36
N SER A 1104 -9.37 19.75 54.72
CA SER A 1104 -8.06 19.27 54.24
C SER A 1104 -8.03 17.75 54.14
N GLY A 1105 -7.44 17.21 53.07
CA GLY A 1105 -7.34 15.76 52.86
C GLY A 1105 -6.32 15.07 53.80
N GLY A 1106 -6.62 13.83 54.21
CA GLY A 1106 -5.63 12.94 54.85
C GLY A 1106 -5.41 13.12 56.36
N ARG A 1107 -6.32 13.77 57.09
CA ARG A 1107 -6.27 13.85 58.56
C ARG A 1107 -7.10 12.74 59.21
N SER A 1108 -6.65 12.19 60.34
CA SER A 1108 -7.50 11.27 61.12
C SER A 1108 -8.68 12.02 61.74
N ALA A 1109 -9.89 11.50 61.54
CA ALA A 1109 -11.13 12.03 62.14
C ALA A 1109 -10.97 12.34 63.64
N ARG A 1110 -11.32 13.55 64.05
CA ARG A 1110 -11.33 13.92 65.48
C ARG A 1110 -12.60 13.37 66.11
N VAL A 1111 -12.47 12.61 67.21
CA VAL A 1111 -13.64 12.10 67.95
C VAL A 1111 -14.41 13.26 68.58
N ARG A 1112 -15.49 13.70 67.93
CA ARG A 1112 -16.46 14.62 68.52
C ARG A 1112 -17.41 13.82 69.42
N PRO A 1113 -17.82 14.33 70.59
CA PRO A 1113 -18.84 13.67 71.40
C PRO A 1113 -20.12 13.60 70.57
N ASN A 1114 -20.66 12.39 70.32
CA ASN A 1114 -21.96 12.27 69.67
C ASN A 1114 -23.01 12.99 70.52
N PRO A 1115 -23.59 14.08 70.00
CA PRO A 1115 -24.59 14.81 70.74
C PRO A 1115 -25.86 13.95 70.82
N THR A 1116 -26.57 14.03 71.95
CA THR A 1116 -27.75 13.19 72.21
C THR A 1116 -28.73 13.24 71.03
N ASP A 1117 -29.14 12.08 70.55
CA ASP A 1117 -30.19 11.95 69.54
C ASP A 1117 -31.56 12.05 70.23
N TYR A 1118 -32.23 13.17 70.00
CA TYR A 1118 -33.56 13.43 70.55
C TYR A 1118 -34.68 12.96 69.62
N SER A 1119 -34.34 12.41 68.44
CA SER A 1119 -35.29 11.73 67.56
C SER A 1119 -35.56 10.28 67.98
N GLU A 1120 -34.75 9.73 68.88
CA GLU A 1120 -34.91 8.38 69.40
C GLU A 1120 -36.31 8.19 70.04
N GLY A 1121 -37.11 7.30 69.45
CA GLY A 1121 -38.49 7.04 69.89
C GLY A 1121 -39.55 7.96 69.26
N ALA A 1122 -39.19 8.83 68.32
CA ALA A 1122 -40.14 9.60 67.51
C ALA A 1122 -40.89 8.71 66.52
N ASN A 1123 -42.07 9.16 66.11
CA ASN A 1123 -42.73 8.64 64.91
C ASN A 1123 -42.03 9.22 63.68
N VAL A 1124 -41.87 8.41 62.63
CA VAL A 1124 -41.13 8.80 61.43
C VAL A 1124 -42.06 8.75 60.22
N LEU A 1125 -42.04 9.81 59.41
CA LEU A 1125 -42.56 9.81 58.04
C LEU A 1125 -41.38 9.98 57.09
N THR A 1126 -41.26 9.07 56.13
CA THR A 1126 -40.22 9.14 55.10
C THR A 1126 -40.87 9.44 53.75
N PHE A 1127 -40.44 10.52 53.12
CA PHE A 1127 -40.84 10.94 51.77
C PHE A 1127 -39.62 10.81 50.88
N ASP A 1128 -39.69 9.92 49.89
CA ASP A 1128 -38.54 9.46 49.11
C ASP A 1128 -37.38 9.04 50.02
N GLN A 1129 -36.35 9.87 50.13
CA GLN A 1129 -35.17 9.62 50.98
C GLN A 1129 -35.19 10.45 52.29
N GLN A 1130 -36.02 11.50 52.40
CA GLN A 1130 -36.04 12.42 53.54
C GLN A 1130 -36.96 11.94 54.67
N SER A 1131 -36.46 11.90 55.91
CA SER A 1131 -37.24 11.51 57.09
C SER A 1131 -37.60 12.70 57.98
N ILE A 1132 -38.89 12.79 58.33
CA ILE A 1132 -39.49 13.78 59.23
C ILE A 1132 -39.98 13.08 60.50
N PHE A 1133 -39.60 13.63 61.65
CA PHE A 1133 -39.81 13.04 62.97
C PHE A 1133 -40.88 13.81 63.75
N PHE A 1134 -41.72 13.11 64.51
CA PHE A 1134 -42.71 13.79 65.36
C PHE A 1134 -43.12 13.00 66.59
N GLY A 1135 -43.60 13.71 67.61
CA GLY A 1135 -44.15 13.12 68.84
C GLY A 1135 -43.15 12.94 69.98
N VAL A 1136 -41.98 13.58 69.91
CA VAL A 1136 -40.97 13.65 70.98
C VAL A 1136 -40.66 15.11 71.34
N ASP A 1137 -40.22 15.33 72.58
CA ASP A 1137 -39.89 16.67 73.10
C ASP A 1137 -38.40 16.93 73.00
N ILE A 1138 -38.01 18.11 72.49
CA ILE A 1138 -36.61 18.52 72.36
C ILE A 1138 -36.37 19.76 73.23
N PRO A 1139 -35.25 19.81 74.00
CA PRO A 1139 -34.81 21.04 74.66
C PRO A 1139 -34.68 22.20 73.66
N GLU A 1140 -35.02 23.43 74.08
CA GLU A 1140 -35.07 24.59 73.18
C GLU A 1140 -33.70 24.86 72.53
N GLU A 1141 -32.62 24.62 73.28
CA GLU A 1141 -31.23 24.75 72.84
C GLU A 1141 -30.79 23.71 71.79
N GLU A 1142 -31.51 22.59 71.66
CA GLU A 1142 -31.18 21.49 70.75
C GLU A 1142 -32.01 21.54 69.45
N LYS A 1143 -33.05 22.38 69.38
CA LYS A 1143 -33.93 22.49 68.20
C LYS A 1143 -33.19 22.88 66.93
N ILE A 1144 -32.18 23.74 67.05
CA ILE A 1144 -31.36 24.23 65.93
C ILE A 1144 -30.68 23.08 65.14
N ARG A 1145 -30.40 21.94 65.77
CA ARG A 1145 -29.80 20.76 65.12
C ARG A 1145 -30.76 20.00 64.22
N TYR A 1146 -32.06 20.25 64.37
CA TYR A 1146 -33.13 19.63 63.57
C TYR A 1146 -33.71 20.60 62.56
N GLU A 1147 -33.19 21.82 62.45
CA GLU A 1147 -33.55 22.72 61.36
C GLU A 1147 -33.15 22.13 60.01
N LEU A 1148 -33.99 22.36 59.01
CA LEU A 1148 -33.65 22.05 57.62
C LEU A 1148 -33.06 23.30 56.95
N PRO A 1149 -32.23 23.12 55.91
CA PRO A 1149 -31.70 24.23 55.14
C PRO A 1149 -32.80 25.16 54.57
N PRO A 1150 -32.43 26.35 54.06
CA PRO A 1150 -33.36 27.23 53.35
C PRO A 1150 -34.15 26.48 52.26
N LEU A 1151 -35.34 26.97 51.91
CA LEU A 1151 -36.16 26.33 50.87
C LEU A 1151 -35.39 26.28 49.55
N PRO A 1152 -35.29 25.13 48.86
CA PRO A 1152 -34.60 25.07 47.58
C PRO A 1152 -35.30 25.99 46.55
N PRO A 1153 -34.64 26.35 45.44
CA PRO A 1153 -35.25 27.15 44.39
C PRO A 1153 -36.59 26.58 43.90
N GLU A 1154 -37.47 27.46 43.38
CA GLU A 1154 -38.82 27.08 42.97
C GLU A 1154 -38.79 25.91 41.96
N GLY A 1155 -39.56 24.85 42.24
CA GLY A 1155 -39.64 23.62 41.44
C GLY A 1155 -38.96 22.40 42.06
N ALA A 1156 -38.13 22.56 43.10
CA ALA A 1156 -37.56 21.45 43.88
C ALA A 1156 -38.51 20.96 45.00
N GLN A 1157 -38.41 19.69 45.37
CA GLN A 1157 -39.17 19.11 46.48
C GLN A 1157 -38.48 19.39 47.82
N ASP A 1158 -39.28 19.68 48.84
CA ASP A 1158 -38.80 19.89 50.20
C ASP A 1158 -39.91 19.52 51.19
N PHE A 1159 -39.60 18.64 52.13
CA PHE A 1159 -40.55 18.23 53.17
C PHE A 1159 -40.06 18.78 54.52
N ARG A 1160 -40.84 19.67 55.14
CA ARG A 1160 -40.51 20.23 56.47
C ARG A 1160 -41.73 20.37 57.38
N CYS A 1161 -41.49 20.41 58.68
CA CYS A 1161 -42.49 20.81 59.66
C CYS A 1161 -42.81 22.31 59.52
N ALA A 1162 -43.98 22.73 59.99
CA ALA A 1162 -44.43 24.13 59.91
C ALA A 1162 -43.51 25.16 60.61
N ASP A 1163 -42.61 24.71 61.49
CA ASP A 1163 -41.60 25.55 62.15
C ASP A 1163 -40.24 25.58 61.41
N GLY A 1164 -40.15 24.94 60.24
CA GLY A 1164 -38.94 24.89 59.42
C GLY A 1164 -38.00 23.73 59.72
N SER A 1165 -38.33 22.86 60.68
CA SER A 1165 -37.48 21.76 61.13
C SER A 1165 -37.88 20.40 60.53
N LYS A 1166 -37.02 19.39 60.68
CA LYS A 1166 -37.34 17.98 60.42
C LYS A 1166 -37.95 17.27 61.62
N LEU A 1167 -38.15 17.94 62.77
CA LEU A 1167 -38.70 17.32 63.98
C LEU A 1167 -39.68 18.22 64.75
N ALA A 1168 -40.93 17.76 64.93
CA ALA A 1168 -41.97 18.50 65.66
C ALA A 1168 -42.61 17.74 66.85
N LYS A 1169 -42.94 18.47 67.92
CA LYS A 1169 -43.50 17.88 69.16
C LYS A 1169 -44.94 17.39 69.04
N GLU A 1170 -45.86 18.20 68.51
CA GLU A 1170 -47.32 17.94 68.58
C GLU A 1170 -47.96 17.54 67.24
N GLY A 1171 -47.16 17.16 66.24
CA GLY A 1171 -47.61 17.00 64.85
C GLY A 1171 -47.73 18.35 64.12
N GLY A 1172 -47.78 18.32 62.78
CA GLY A 1172 -47.74 19.55 61.95
C GLY A 1172 -48.28 19.33 60.53
N HIS A 1173 -48.35 20.43 59.77
CA HIS A 1173 -48.57 20.39 58.33
C HIS A 1173 -47.22 20.27 57.62
N ILE A 1174 -47.14 19.36 56.64
CA ILE A 1174 -46.02 19.27 55.70
C ILE A 1174 -46.45 20.08 54.48
N SER A 1175 -45.65 21.09 54.12
CA SER A 1175 -45.87 21.95 52.96
C SER A 1175 -45.12 21.44 51.76
#